data_AF-A0A0C6FPC5-F1
#
_entry.id   AF-A0A0C6FPC5-F1
#
_cell.length_a   1.000
_cell.length_b   1.000
_cell.length_c   1.000
_cell.angle_alpha   90.00
_cell.angle_beta   90.00
_cell.angle_gamma   90.00
#
_symmetry.space_group_name_H-M   'P 1'
#
loop_
_entity.id
_entity.type
_entity.pdbx_description
1 polymer ?
#
loop_
_entity_poly.entity_id
_entity_poly.type
_entity_poly.pdbx_seq_one_letter_code
_entity_poly.pdbx_strand_id
1 'polypeptide(L)'
;MSNVSELSLENHDHVTRDTRFVFEFDVILPDYLTIERYMLGGIRYIWLAGYIAQTSCLVVNIEGQLKLGLRLETADGSFIVECRADIHDDILLKGSYVAFEALIKVPQCSDKLLEQANLIIDFLLEERYWFGDVDKNLPRRFVCGSKSAFSLNFDVISLTKEKDLFGEIARSISNSEHNIYNASSYKNIIEAIHLCHIALSCPDVTAQNRYKFEEIQNANIKQICAYIKLMHSDNNFHTSLDNQDIFILFLTLIRRKYDYEIMKILTQSWRHIKDITLRKIAVRYFTNAREDSTWGWIFNNNHFEAKKRIIDNVIIPFVDTKNSEHYSDFKLLSDLQIKDGLINGVTPTIDKIYHVLKNKSVDLEYGLENNLDSTCVDTTGFVDDNISIAKFLSYSAPEFLQDVINNYSFHEFTKVLPALRRLVPIYLIITKIGYPMGGGESFMHQTCRILSEFGVKCIWLSFADSKFIDYESESVTITPFYVDIRYAGGMSHENISRAIRDLAPDVIHTQGISNGIVEEVASEFRIPTLVGFHFWSGLVSLGPTGNKNILKNSASISVDIKRNNKPFIVRYLASKFMQDVYAAAGGREPFEIIHPVSDPAHYLVETLNHQNIERRKYVLQINIVKLKGGEILLHCIKEIGSRVPFYVVESEPGPIEHFENIREAIHTSPDGVYCKYGDIKNFYSEARLVIVPTLVDETFCRVAFEAAMNGIPVISTRNGFLPDMMGEDGLYLDEEPNSWSEKIEELYFDEEKLISIGRRQQERLSKRFGYYPRQFIESFFKCVAMSPRRNIGFVSTWGDQGLGNQVKLYSEILMKVGFHTHILSFQAYASRDLSLKNQHFSADWDVGVFANSVYYSLNDRENITINEIEQFIVINCVGPVIYPEICWAINWSKIFDVNIVNAFFCAVPNIETIRRSEIEYHNRMTSTFYNTRIAQNILRSAGVKNGIYIGHGVGNSLAQAQLDAKIENLKNRRKIRYCHVGGHNPVSRKQTHLVLAAFQSVAAIRDDVELILTSMVPISSYINGSQKSITVINKTLRHEEIIDLYRKSDVSIQVSSHEGLGLGFYESIATATPVISLDVPPHNEPVVDGVTGWLLPAKFHRLPDNDDGVVEAAQFDPADLMNLILSLNIDDVAERINTTHKAHAARYSETSFATRLISAMP
;
A
#
# COMPACT_ATOMS: atom_id res chain seq x y z
N MET A 1 -34.88 18.81 -32.93
CA MET A 1 -36.36 18.94 -32.91
C MET A 1 -36.97 17.56 -32.80
N SER A 2 -38.16 17.47 -32.21
CA SER A 2 -39.05 16.32 -32.35
C SER A 2 -39.34 15.99 -33.82
N ASN A 3 -39.49 14.68 -34.08
CA ASN A 3 -40.03 13.96 -35.26
C ASN A 3 -39.06 13.38 -36.32
N VAL A 4 -39.26 12.06 -36.53
CA VAL A 4 -39.12 11.23 -37.76
C VAL A 4 -37.79 10.46 -38.01
N SER A 5 -37.90 9.13 -37.76
CA SER A 5 -37.46 7.90 -38.48
C SER A 5 -36.12 7.73 -39.21
N GLU A 6 -35.58 6.51 -39.05
CA GLU A 6 -34.78 5.64 -39.95
C GLU A 6 -34.20 6.24 -41.26
N LEU A 7 -32.86 6.16 -41.43
CA LEU A 7 -32.17 5.38 -42.49
C LEU A 7 -30.65 5.68 -42.58
N SER A 8 -29.90 4.58 -42.69
CA SER A 8 -28.60 4.28 -43.33
C SER A 8 -27.63 5.37 -43.86
N LEU A 9 -26.34 5.14 -43.51
CA LEU A 9 -25.09 5.11 -44.31
C LEU A 9 -24.64 6.28 -45.22
N GLU A 10 -23.30 6.46 -45.18
CA GLU A 10 -22.37 6.92 -46.24
C GLU A 10 -21.99 8.41 -46.40
N ASN A 11 -20.70 8.65 -46.11
CA ASN A 11 -19.65 9.36 -46.88
C ASN A 11 -19.79 10.81 -47.40
N HIS A 12 -18.72 11.55 -47.05
CA HIS A 12 -17.95 12.59 -47.78
C HIS A 12 -18.39 14.07 -47.83
N ASP A 13 -17.43 14.87 -47.33
CA ASP A 13 -16.81 16.11 -47.87
C ASP A 13 -17.51 17.49 -47.84
N HIS A 14 -16.79 18.39 -47.15
CA HIS A 14 -16.54 19.83 -47.37
C HIS A 14 -17.71 20.80 -47.69
N VAL A 15 -17.85 21.85 -46.86
CA VAL A 15 -17.68 23.28 -47.24
C VAL A 15 -17.93 24.22 -46.04
N THR A 16 -17.10 25.26 -45.99
CA THR A 16 -16.98 26.41 -45.09
C THR A 16 -18.21 27.34 -44.96
N ARG A 17 -18.42 27.95 -43.77
CA ARG A 17 -18.37 29.42 -43.49
C ARG A 17 -19.12 29.84 -42.21
N ASP A 18 -18.43 30.68 -41.43
CA ASP A 18 -18.87 31.76 -40.53
C ASP A 18 -20.35 31.88 -40.13
N THR A 19 -20.62 31.82 -38.82
CA THR A 19 -21.50 32.80 -38.17
C THR A 19 -21.12 32.97 -36.69
N ARG A 20 -20.67 34.19 -36.33
CA ARG A 20 -20.46 34.65 -34.95
C ARG A 20 -21.83 34.91 -34.31
N PHE A 21 -22.04 34.40 -33.09
CA PHE A 21 -23.05 34.95 -32.17
C PHE A 21 -22.32 35.54 -30.97
N VAL A 22 -22.39 36.88 -30.87
CA VAL A 22 -22.03 37.66 -29.69
C VAL A 22 -23.26 37.72 -28.81
N PHE A 23 -23.13 37.31 -27.55
CA PHE A 23 -24.10 37.65 -26.50
C PHE A 23 -23.35 38.43 -25.42
N GLU A 24 -23.54 39.74 -25.43
CA GLU A 24 -23.27 40.63 -24.30
C GLU A 24 -24.34 40.41 -23.23
N PHE A 25 -23.92 40.27 -21.98
CA PHE A 25 -24.78 40.50 -20.83
C PHE A 25 -24.13 41.57 -19.96
N ASP A 26 -24.75 42.75 -19.96
CA ASP A 26 -24.56 43.80 -18.96
C ASP A 26 -25.06 43.31 -17.60
N VAL A 27 -24.20 43.38 -16.58
CA VAL A 27 -24.63 43.31 -15.18
C VAL A 27 -24.20 44.59 -14.48
N ILE A 28 -25.20 45.37 -14.10
CA ILE A 28 -25.11 46.62 -13.35
C ILE A 28 -24.83 46.31 -11.87
N LEU A 29 -23.77 46.93 -11.34
CA LEU A 29 -23.41 47.01 -9.92
C LEU A 29 -24.36 47.94 -9.14
N PRO A 30 -24.47 47.73 -7.82
CA PRO A 30 -24.10 48.83 -6.91
C PRO A 30 -23.24 48.36 -5.71
N ASP A 31 -21.97 48.75 -5.74
CA ASP A 31 -21.25 49.62 -4.80
C ASP A 31 -21.40 49.56 -3.25
N TYR A 32 -20.23 49.32 -2.64
CA TYR A 32 -19.64 49.70 -1.33
C TYR A 32 -20.15 49.09 0.00
N LEU A 33 -19.28 48.28 0.63
CA LEU A 33 -18.77 48.52 1.99
C LEU A 33 -17.50 47.70 2.31
N THR A 34 -16.54 48.43 2.88
CA THR A 34 -15.25 48.12 3.50
C THR A 34 -15.06 46.72 4.12
N ILE A 35 -13.96 46.05 3.77
CA ILE A 35 -13.42 44.88 4.50
C ILE A 35 -12.37 45.37 5.51
N GLU A 36 -12.74 45.39 6.78
CA GLU A 36 -11.80 45.32 7.90
C GLU A 36 -11.79 43.89 8.47
N ARG A 37 -10.58 43.47 8.85
CA ARG A 37 -10.18 42.19 9.44
C ARG A 37 -11.13 41.68 10.52
N TYR A 38 -11.53 40.41 10.42
CA TYR A 38 -11.74 39.54 11.57
C TYR A 38 -11.11 38.17 11.33
N MET A 39 -10.00 37.92 12.05
CA MET A 39 -9.49 36.58 12.31
C MET A 39 -10.48 35.87 13.24
N LEU A 40 -11.07 34.76 12.78
CA LEU A 40 -11.66 33.75 13.64
C LEU A 40 -10.78 32.50 13.57
N GLY A 41 -9.99 32.32 14.62
CA GLY A 41 -9.28 31.08 14.91
C GLY A 41 -10.29 29.97 15.20
N GLY A 42 -10.45 29.07 14.24
CA GLY A 42 -11.08 27.76 14.42
C GLY A 42 -10.00 26.72 14.66
N ILE A 43 -10.05 26.11 15.84
CA ILE A 43 -9.16 25.07 16.35
C ILE A 43 -9.08 23.90 15.36
N ARG A 44 -7.91 23.69 14.75
CA ARG A 44 -7.54 22.44 14.06
C ARG A 44 -6.73 21.58 15.02
N TYR A 45 -7.36 20.54 15.57
CA TYR A 45 -6.64 19.36 16.06
C TYR A 45 -6.94 18.22 15.11
N ILE A 46 -5.88 17.66 14.49
CA ILE A 46 -5.59 16.23 14.26
C ILE A 46 -4.56 16.09 13.12
N TRP A 47 -3.45 15.42 13.48
CA TRP A 47 -2.38 14.83 12.67
C TRP A 47 -1.34 15.74 11.98
N LEU A 48 -0.39 16.21 12.81
CA LEU A 48 0.99 16.48 12.38
C LEU A 48 1.96 15.90 13.43
N ALA A 49 2.26 14.61 13.33
CA ALA A 49 3.34 13.97 14.09
C ALA A 49 4.04 12.95 13.20
N GLY A 50 5.10 13.38 12.52
CA GLY A 50 5.92 12.52 11.67
C GLY A 50 6.95 13.23 10.79
N TYR A 51 7.47 14.40 11.18
CA TYR A 51 8.47 15.10 10.35
C TYR A 51 9.64 15.77 11.06
N ILE A 52 9.93 15.48 12.34
CA ILE A 52 11.20 15.90 12.96
C ILE A 52 11.72 14.77 13.85
N ALA A 53 12.29 13.74 13.23
CA ALA A 53 13.17 12.76 13.86
C ALA A 53 13.94 11.97 12.77
N GLN A 54 14.69 12.66 11.90
CA GLN A 54 15.70 12.04 11.05
C GLN A 54 16.87 13.00 10.86
N THR A 55 17.77 13.01 11.84
CA THR A 55 19.16 13.45 11.64
C THR A 55 20.09 12.42 12.30
N SER A 56 20.55 11.49 11.45
CA SER A 56 21.91 10.96 11.40
C SER A 56 22.55 10.42 12.69
N CYS A 57 22.46 9.09 12.90
CA CYS A 57 23.55 8.36 13.55
C CYS A 57 24.61 8.01 12.48
N LEU A 58 25.68 8.79 12.45
CA LEU A 58 26.91 8.49 11.71
C LEU A 58 27.82 7.69 12.65
N VAL A 59 27.89 6.36 12.47
CA VAL A 59 28.94 5.55 13.11
C VAL A 59 30.20 5.71 12.26
N VAL A 60 31.12 6.57 12.69
CA VAL A 60 32.48 6.63 12.14
C VAL A 60 33.32 5.63 12.94
N ASN A 61 33.76 4.57 12.28
CA ASN A 61 34.79 3.68 12.81
C ASN A 61 36.14 4.31 12.45
N ILE A 62 36.82 4.96 13.41
CA ILE A 62 38.19 5.45 13.23
C ILE A 62 39.13 4.46 13.90
N GLU A 63 39.75 3.60 13.09
CA GLU A 63 40.98 2.92 13.47
C GLU A 63 42.14 3.91 13.34
N GLY A 64 42.74 4.33 14.47
CA GLY A 64 43.94 5.17 14.47
C GLY A 64 44.40 5.56 15.87
N GLN A 65 45.58 5.10 16.27
CA GLN A 65 46.20 5.31 17.59
C GLN A 65 46.59 6.78 17.86
N LEU A 66 46.30 7.30 19.06
CA LEU A 66 46.85 8.56 19.59
C LEU A 66 47.64 8.28 20.88
N LYS A 67 48.94 8.60 20.90
CA LYS A 67 49.84 8.53 22.07
C LYS A 67 49.96 9.91 22.72
N LEU A 68 49.76 9.97 24.05
CA LEU A 68 50.00 11.16 24.88
C LEU A 68 51.26 10.95 25.75
N GLY A 69 52.17 11.93 25.75
CA GLY A 69 53.34 12.00 26.63
C GLY A 69 53.30 13.26 27.52
N LEU A 70 53.64 13.11 28.79
CA LEU A 70 53.61 14.17 29.83
C LEU A 70 55.01 14.34 30.45
N ARG A 71 55.52 15.59 30.55
CA ARG A 71 56.38 16.07 31.66
C ARG A 71 56.91 17.52 31.47
N LEU A 72 56.62 18.43 32.40
CA LEU A 72 57.53 18.99 33.42
C LEU A 72 56.82 20.06 34.27
N GLU A 73 57.30 20.19 35.51
CA GLU A 73 56.66 20.78 36.69
C GLU A 73 57.28 22.17 36.97
N THR A 74 56.47 23.21 37.16
CA THR A 74 56.95 24.53 37.62
C THR A 74 56.73 24.73 39.11
N ALA A 75 57.60 25.54 39.73
CA ALA A 75 57.84 25.64 41.17
C ALA A 75 56.66 26.14 42.03
N ASP A 76 55.50 26.40 41.46
CA ASP A 76 54.25 26.74 42.15
C ASP A 76 53.21 25.59 42.12
N GLY A 77 53.58 24.42 41.61
CA GLY A 77 52.72 23.24 41.58
C GLY A 77 51.65 23.26 40.48
N SER A 78 51.78 24.14 39.47
CA SER A 78 50.95 24.10 38.27
C SER A 78 51.56 23.21 37.18
N PHE A 79 50.73 22.39 36.52
CA PHE A 79 51.09 21.62 35.33
C PHE A 79 50.62 22.37 34.08
N ILE A 80 51.49 22.57 33.09
CA ILE A 80 51.09 23.01 31.75
C ILE A 80 51.04 21.77 30.85
N VAL A 81 49.89 21.49 30.24
CA VAL A 81 49.72 20.52 29.16
C VAL A 81 49.71 21.28 27.85
N GLU A 82 50.76 21.14 27.03
CA GLU A 82 50.77 21.68 25.68
C GLU A 82 50.32 20.59 24.71
N CYS A 83 49.17 20.79 24.06
CA CYS A 83 48.66 19.93 22.99
C CYS A 83 48.79 20.70 21.67
N ARG A 84 49.62 20.23 20.74
CA ARG A 84 49.60 20.70 19.35
C ARG A 84 48.72 19.76 18.52
N ALA A 85 47.65 20.31 17.96
CA ALA A 85 46.87 19.69 16.90
C ALA A 85 46.91 20.64 15.69
N ASP A 86 47.27 20.13 14.51
CA ASP A 86 47.03 20.81 13.24
C ASP A 86 45.54 20.64 12.89
N ILE A 87 44.84 21.76 12.70
CA ILE A 87 43.37 21.85 12.64
C ILE A 87 42.89 21.88 11.18
N HIS A 88 41.91 21.02 10.85
CA HIS A 88 40.96 21.20 9.75
C HIS A 88 39.54 21.37 10.35
N ASP A 89 38.77 22.34 9.83
CA ASP A 89 37.64 23.04 10.46
C ASP A 89 36.34 22.24 10.79
N ASP A 90 36.32 20.91 10.76
CA ASP A 90 35.11 20.12 11.08
C ASP A 90 35.09 19.46 12.47
N ILE A 91 36.01 19.86 13.36
CA ILE A 91 36.10 19.31 14.73
C ILE A 91 36.14 20.43 15.79
N LEU A 92 35.21 21.38 15.71
CA LEU A 92 35.02 22.39 16.77
C LEU A 92 33.74 22.18 17.61
N LEU A 93 32.92 21.18 17.28
CA LEU A 93 31.73 20.80 18.08
C LEU A 93 31.85 19.45 18.81
N LYS A 94 32.95 18.72 18.61
CA LYS A 94 33.21 17.42 19.28
C LYS A 94 34.34 17.45 20.31
N GLY A 95 35.09 18.55 20.41
CA GLY A 95 36.18 18.71 21.38
C GLY A 95 35.73 19.04 22.82
N SER A 96 34.51 19.55 23.01
CA SER A 96 33.98 19.93 24.33
C SER A 96 33.32 18.78 25.10
N TYR A 97 33.06 17.63 24.44
CA TYR A 97 32.39 16.50 25.07
C TYR A 97 33.37 15.52 25.75
N VAL A 98 34.60 15.40 25.24
CA VAL A 98 35.61 14.48 25.80
C VAL A 98 36.27 15.04 27.08
N ALA A 99 36.22 16.36 27.30
CA ALA A 99 36.63 16.97 28.56
C ALA A 99 35.61 16.76 29.70
N PHE A 100 34.33 16.54 29.37
CA PHE A 100 33.26 16.43 30.37
C PHE A 100 33.16 15.00 30.96
N GLU A 101 33.44 13.96 30.16
CA GLU A 101 33.48 12.57 30.67
C GLU A 101 34.68 12.30 31.60
N ALA A 102 35.77 13.04 31.45
CA ALA A 102 36.95 12.89 32.32
C ALA A 102 36.75 13.51 33.72
N LEU A 103 35.87 14.52 33.86
CA LEU A 103 35.58 15.20 35.12
C LEU A 103 34.56 14.46 36.00
N ILE A 104 33.74 13.57 35.43
CA ILE A 104 32.70 12.83 36.16
C ILE A 104 33.22 11.52 36.80
N LYS A 105 34.43 11.07 36.45
CA LYS A 105 35.01 9.80 36.94
C LYS A 105 36.20 9.92 37.89
N VAL A 106 36.37 11.06 38.57
CA VAL A 106 37.36 11.20 39.65
C VAL A 106 36.63 11.32 41.00
N PRO A 107 36.77 10.36 41.94
CA PRO A 107 35.93 10.32 43.14
C PRO A 107 36.15 11.43 44.18
N GLN A 108 37.12 12.35 44.03
CA GLN A 108 37.36 13.43 44.99
C GLN A 108 38.02 14.63 44.29
N CYS A 109 37.26 15.70 44.04
CA CYS A 109 37.81 17.01 43.70
C CYS A 109 37.20 18.09 44.59
N SER A 110 38.03 19.03 45.05
CA SER A 110 37.74 20.05 46.05
C SER A 110 36.91 21.22 45.51
N ASP A 111 36.22 21.93 46.41
CA ASP A 111 35.30 23.04 46.14
C ASP A 111 35.88 24.16 45.22
N LYS A 112 37.20 24.28 45.14
CA LYS A 112 37.89 25.25 44.27
C LYS A 112 37.79 24.95 42.77
N LEU A 113 37.58 23.69 42.37
CA LEU A 113 37.42 23.32 40.95
C LEU A 113 36.00 23.60 40.45
N LEU A 114 35.00 23.51 41.34
CA LEU A 114 33.61 23.87 41.05
C LEU A 114 33.45 25.38 40.82
N GLU A 115 34.22 26.18 41.56
CA GLU A 115 34.22 27.64 41.45
C GLU A 115 34.80 28.11 40.10
N GLN A 116 35.83 27.43 39.59
CA GLN A 116 36.39 27.71 38.25
C GLN A 116 35.50 27.23 37.10
N ALA A 117 34.74 26.14 37.29
CA ALA A 117 33.77 25.67 36.29
C ALA A 117 32.57 26.63 36.13
N ASN A 118 32.13 27.24 37.23
CA ASN A 118 31.06 28.25 37.19
C ASN A 118 31.50 29.56 36.52
N LEU A 119 32.76 29.98 36.70
CA LEU A 119 33.34 31.13 36.00
C LEU A 119 33.38 30.97 34.47
N ILE A 120 33.54 29.75 33.97
CA ILE A 120 33.52 29.43 32.53
C ILE A 120 32.08 29.41 32.00
N ILE A 121 31.12 28.95 32.81
CA ILE A 121 29.69 28.98 32.46
C ILE A 121 29.18 30.42 32.38
N ASP A 122 29.58 31.29 33.31
CA ASP A 122 29.19 32.70 33.31
C ASP A 122 29.81 33.46 32.13
N PHE A 123 31.06 33.16 31.75
CA PHE A 123 31.70 33.72 30.56
C PHE A 123 31.01 33.33 29.24
N LEU A 124 30.41 32.13 29.16
CA LEU A 124 29.68 31.66 27.97
C LEU A 124 28.23 32.18 27.89
N LEU A 125 27.69 32.72 28.99
CA LEU A 125 26.32 33.25 29.03
C LEU A 125 26.23 34.75 28.71
N GLU A 126 27.34 35.49 28.73
CA GLU A 126 27.34 36.96 28.54
C GLU A 126 27.48 37.46 27.09
N GLU A 127 27.85 36.64 26.10
CA GLU A 127 27.88 37.10 24.69
C GLU A 127 26.60 36.74 23.92
N ARG A 128 25.58 37.59 24.03
CA ARG A 128 24.43 37.66 23.09
C ARG A 128 24.35 39.04 22.45
N TYR A 129 24.69 39.15 21.16
CA TYR A 129 24.34 40.33 20.34
C TYR A 129 22.96 40.14 19.64
N TRP A 130 21.99 40.87 20.19
CA TRP A 130 20.95 41.74 19.56
C TRP A 130 20.23 41.39 18.23
N PHE A 131 18.89 41.50 18.26
CA PHE A 131 18.13 42.47 17.45
C PHE A 131 16.96 43.02 18.30
N GLY A 132 16.64 44.30 18.07
CA GLY A 132 15.92 45.18 18.98
C GLY A 132 14.43 45.37 18.73
N ASP A 133 13.85 46.08 19.70
CA ASP A 133 12.58 46.80 19.78
C ASP A 133 11.25 46.03 19.71
N VAL A 134 10.73 45.72 20.91
CA VAL A 134 9.29 45.60 21.19
C VAL A 134 8.88 46.79 22.03
N ASP A 135 7.95 47.58 21.50
CA ASP A 135 7.34 48.73 22.15
C ASP A 135 6.59 48.30 23.42
N LYS A 136 6.89 49.00 24.52
CA LYS A 136 6.44 48.72 25.87
C LYS A 136 5.17 49.52 26.14
N ASN A 137 4.00 48.89 26.21
CA ASN A 137 2.89 49.41 27.01
C ASN A 137 1.78 48.36 27.22
N LEU A 138 1.66 47.89 28.47
CA LEU A 138 0.43 47.61 29.24
C LEU A 138 0.52 46.34 30.11
N PRO A 139 -0.13 46.34 31.29
CA PRO A 139 0.38 45.67 32.48
C PRO A 139 -0.39 44.40 32.88
N ARG A 140 0.31 43.55 33.64
CA ARG A 140 -0.21 42.38 34.36
C ARG A 140 -1.46 42.72 35.20
N ARG A 141 -2.53 41.93 35.06
CA ARG A 141 -3.54 41.70 36.12
C ARG A 141 -4.16 40.31 36.02
N PHE A 142 -3.96 39.52 37.07
CA PHE A 142 -4.79 38.38 37.44
C PHE A 142 -6.17 38.87 37.87
N VAL A 143 -7.25 38.25 37.37
CA VAL A 143 -8.58 38.25 37.99
C VAL A 143 -9.20 36.86 37.82
N CYS A 144 -9.62 36.27 38.94
CA CYS A 144 -10.39 35.04 39.04
C CYS A 144 -11.89 35.36 39.18
N GLY A 145 -12.74 34.56 38.54
CA GLY A 145 -14.21 34.60 38.60
C GLY A 145 -14.83 34.97 37.24
N SER A 146 -15.83 34.30 36.67
CA SER A 146 -16.79 33.32 37.18
C SER A 146 -17.38 32.49 36.02
N LYS A 147 -18.03 31.39 36.38
CA LYS A 147 -18.61 30.31 35.59
C LYS A 147 -19.54 30.75 34.44
N SER A 148 -19.31 30.19 33.25
CA SER A 148 -20.38 29.67 32.38
C SER A 148 -19.99 28.25 31.95
N ALA A 149 -20.86 27.30 32.29
CA ALA A 149 -20.67 25.88 32.06
C ALA A 149 -21.04 25.52 30.62
N PHE A 150 -20.11 24.94 29.88
CA PHE A 150 -20.39 23.97 28.83
C PHE A 150 -19.66 22.68 29.21
N SER A 151 -20.43 21.68 29.62
CA SER A 151 -19.94 20.37 30.02
C SER A 151 -19.65 19.52 28.78
N LEU A 152 -18.36 19.36 28.45
CA LEU A 152 -17.87 18.17 27.77
C LEU A 152 -17.85 17.04 28.81
N ASN A 153 -18.85 16.16 28.76
CA ASN A 153 -18.84 14.90 29.49
C ASN A 153 -17.78 13.98 28.88
N PHE A 154 -16.53 14.16 29.28
CA PHE A 154 -15.63 13.02 29.45
C PHE A 154 -16.07 12.30 30.73
N ASP A 155 -16.16 10.97 30.68
CA ASP A 155 -16.43 10.13 31.85
C ASP A 155 -15.36 10.33 32.94
N VAL A 156 -15.58 11.32 33.83
CA VAL A 156 -14.89 11.49 35.12
C VAL A 156 -15.19 10.31 36.07
N ILE A 157 -16.19 9.47 35.71
CA ILE A 157 -16.51 8.21 36.41
C ILE A 157 -15.41 7.16 36.19
N SER A 158 -14.63 7.22 35.10
CA SER A 158 -13.49 6.30 34.87
C SER A 158 -12.27 6.64 35.73
N LEU A 159 -11.94 7.93 35.89
CA LEU A 159 -10.79 8.40 36.68
C LEU A 159 -10.93 8.16 38.19
N THR A 160 -12.16 8.12 38.71
CA THR A 160 -12.42 7.81 40.12
C THR A 160 -12.32 6.31 40.38
N LYS A 161 -12.85 5.47 39.47
CA LYS A 161 -12.67 4.00 39.54
C LYS A 161 -11.22 3.55 39.34
N GLU A 162 -10.44 4.25 38.51
CA GLU A 162 -9.02 3.94 38.30
C GLU A 162 -8.17 4.31 39.52
N LYS A 163 -8.43 5.43 40.20
CA LYS A 163 -7.76 5.76 41.48
C LYS A 163 -8.07 4.74 42.57
N ASP A 164 -9.31 4.25 42.63
CA ASP A 164 -9.71 3.21 43.59
C ASP A 164 -9.04 1.87 43.27
N LEU A 165 -8.93 1.49 41.98
CA LEU A 165 -8.21 0.29 41.54
C LEU A 165 -6.71 0.34 41.91
N PHE A 166 -6.03 1.47 41.66
CA PHE A 166 -4.63 1.65 42.09
C PHE A 166 -4.46 1.62 43.61
N GLY A 167 -5.44 2.14 44.36
CA GLY A 167 -5.47 2.09 45.81
C GLY A 167 -5.75 0.69 46.38
N GLU A 168 -6.54 -0.12 45.69
CA GLU A 168 -6.83 -1.52 46.02
C GLU A 168 -5.68 -2.45 45.69
N ILE A 169 -5.03 -2.30 44.53
CA ILE A 169 -3.82 -3.06 44.16
C ILE A 169 -2.69 -2.79 45.16
N ALA A 170 -2.48 -1.53 45.55
CA ALA A 170 -1.48 -1.17 46.56
C ALA A 170 -1.80 -1.77 47.95
N ARG A 171 -3.09 -1.90 48.31
CA ARG A 171 -3.55 -2.52 49.57
C ARG A 171 -3.53 -4.05 49.53
N SER A 172 -3.78 -4.66 48.38
CA SER A 172 -3.71 -6.11 48.14
C SER A 172 -2.28 -6.62 48.28
N ILE A 173 -1.34 -5.93 47.62
CA ILE A 173 0.09 -6.29 47.63
C ILE A 173 0.71 -6.08 49.01
N SER A 174 0.35 -5.00 49.72
CA SER A 174 0.89 -4.72 51.07
C SER A 174 0.38 -5.65 52.16
N ASN A 175 -0.73 -6.37 51.94
CA ASN A 175 -1.30 -7.33 52.90
C ASN A 175 -0.96 -8.80 52.59
N SER A 176 -0.20 -9.08 51.52
CA SER A 176 0.22 -10.45 51.21
C SER A 176 1.39 -10.89 52.12
N GLU A 177 1.09 -11.57 53.22
CA GLU A 177 2.09 -12.13 54.16
C GLU A 177 2.90 -13.31 53.57
N HIS A 178 2.69 -13.68 52.30
CA HIS A 178 3.41 -14.75 51.62
C HIS A 178 3.95 -14.24 50.28
N ASN A 179 5.17 -13.70 50.25
CA ASN A 179 5.95 -13.66 49.02
C ASN A 179 7.46 -13.57 49.30
N ILE A 180 8.20 -14.53 48.73
CA ILE A 180 9.62 -14.86 48.98
C ILE A 180 10.58 -14.00 48.13
N TYR A 181 10.12 -12.91 47.51
CA TYR A 181 10.97 -12.07 46.64
C TYR A 181 11.08 -10.61 47.10
N ASN A 182 12.29 -10.07 46.96
CA ASN A 182 12.76 -8.77 47.44
C ASN A 182 11.78 -7.61 47.20
N ALA A 183 11.20 -7.07 48.29
CA ALA A 183 10.30 -5.92 48.30
C ALA A 183 10.88 -4.64 47.65
N SER A 184 12.21 -4.54 47.52
CA SER A 184 12.90 -3.43 46.86
C SER A 184 12.65 -3.35 45.35
N SER A 185 12.49 -4.49 44.68
CA SER A 185 12.31 -4.54 43.22
C SER A 185 10.90 -4.08 42.81
N TYR A 186 9.89 -4.48 43.57
CA TYR A 186 8.51 -4.02 43.39
C TYR A 186 8.35 -2.53 43.67
N LYS A 187 9.02 -2.02 44.72
CA LYS A 187 9.03 -0.59 45.03
C LYS A 187 9.63 0.24 43.90
N ASN A 188 10.74 -0.19 43.32
CA ASN A 188 11.38 0.51 42.20
C ASN A 188 10.53 0.49 40.92
N ILE A 189 9.79 -0.60 40.67
CA ILE A 189 8.88 -0.72 39.51
C ILE A 189 7.64 0.17 39.71
N ILE A 190 7.07 0.19 40.92
CA ILE A 190 5.95 1.08 41.27
C ILE A 190 6.41 2.54 41.21
N GLU A 191 7.60 2.88 41.72
CA GLU A 191 8.18 4.22 41.60
C GLU A 191 8.42 4.60 40.13
N ALA A 192 8.92 3.68 39.29
CA ALA A 192 9.12 3.94 37.85
C ALA A 192 7.78 4.18 37.11
N ILE A 193 6.75 3.40 37.43
CA ILE A 193 5.38 3.57 36.92
C ILE A 193 4.78 4.90 37.40
N HIS A 194 4.96 5.23 38.68
CA HIS A 194 4.46 6.47 39.28
C HIS A 194 5.18 7.71 38.70
N LEU A 195 6.49 7.63 38.47
CA LEU A 195 7.28 8.68 37.81
C LEU A 195 6.90 8.85 36.35
N CYS A 196 6.62 7.76 35.63
CA CYS A 196 6.07 7.81 34.27
C CYS A 196 4.67 8.44 34.23
N HIS A 197 3.82 8.17 35.22
CA HIS A 197 2.48 8.78 35.32
C HIS A 197 2.54 10.28 35.64
N ILE A 198 3.39 10.68 36.60
CA ILE A 198 3.61 12.10 36.95
C ILE A 198 4.14 12.88 35.74
N ALA A 199 5.06 12.30 34.99
CA ALA A 199 5.63 12.95 33.82
C ALA A 199 4.65 13.05 32.63
N LEU A 200 3.76 12.07 32.45
CA LEU A 200 2.72 12.09 31.42
C LEU A 200 1.54 13.02 31.76
N SER A 201 1.47 13.53 32.99
CA SER A 201 0.40 14.41 33.48
C SER A 201 0.79 15.90 33.49
N CYS A 202 2.02 16.24 33.08
CA CYS A 202 2.55 17.61 33.07
C CYS A 202 2.53 18.19 31.64
N PRO A 203 1.74 19.25 31.34
CA PRO A 203 1.59 19.77 29.98
C PRO A 203 2.82 20.53 29.43
N ASP A 204 3.73 20.98 30.30
CA ASP A 204 4.83 21.87 29.94
C ASP A 204 6.19 21.26 30.28
N VAL A 205 6.85 20.65 29.30
CA VAL A 205 8.24 20.21 29.41
C VAL A 205 9.08 20.94 28.35
N THR A 206 10.02 21.77 28.81
CA THR A 206 10.97 22.52 27.97
C THR A 206 11.94 21.58 27.24
N ALA A 207 12.48 22.02 26.09
CA ALA A 207 13.31 21.22 25.18
C ALA A 207 14.55 20.57 25.84
N GLN A 208 15.10 21.17 26.90
CA GLN A 208 16.26 20.66 27.63
C GLN A 208 15.91 19.49 28.57
N ASN A 209 14.65 19.39 29.00
CA ASN A 209 14.15 18.27 29.80
C ASN A 209 13.76 17.06 28.94
N ARG A 210 13.52 17.22 27.63
CA ARG A 210 13.26 16.10 26.71
C ARG A 210 14.44 15.12 26.60
N TYR A 211 15.67 15.61 26.60
CA TYR A 211 16.85 14.75 26.42
C TYR A 211 17.11 13.87 27.65
N LYS A 212 17.03 14.44 28.86
CA LYS A 212 17.04 13.66 30.11
C LYS A 212 15.84 12.72 30.22
N PHE A 213 14.70 13.10 29.63
CA PHE A 213 13.50 12.25 29.58
C PHE A 213 13.67 11.05 28.65
N GLU A 214 14.32 11.22 27.49
CA GLU A 214 14.66 10.14 26.56
C GLU A 214 15.71 9.17 27.14
N GLU A 215 16.67 9.67 27.90
CA GLU A 215 17.66 8.85 28.62
C GLU A 215 17.01 8.00 29.73
N ILE A 216 16.15 8.60 30.56
CA ILE A 216 15.39 7.89 31.60
C ILE A 216 14.41 6.89 30.98
N GLN A 217 13.80 7.21 29.83
CA GLN A 217 12.95 6.29 29.08
C GLN A 217 13.72 5.05 28.60
N ASN A 218 14.91 5.22 28.02
CA ASN A 218 15.69 4.11 27.46
C ASN A 218 16.30 3.21 28.54
N ALA A 219 16.72 3.78 29.68
CA ALA A 219 17.19 3.01 30.83
C ALA A 219 16.07 2.16 31.46
N ASN A 220 14.85 2.71 31.58
CA ASN A 220 13.70 2.02 32.16
C ASN A 220 13.10 0.95 31.23
N ILE A 221 13.13 1.14 29.90
CA ILE A 221 12.70 0.10 28.93
C ILE A 221 13.62 -1.11 28.99
N LYS A 222 14.94 -0.93 29.12
CA LYS A 222 15.89 -2.03 29.30
C LYS A 222 15.65 -2.79 30.62
N GLN A 223 15.32 -2.09 31.71
CA GLN A 223 14.97 -2.70 32.99
C GLN A 223 13.64 -3.47 32.93
N ILE A 224 12.63 -2.93 32.23
CA ILE A 224 11.35 -3.60 31.98
C ILE A 224 11.56 -4.87 31.13
N CYS A 225 12.37 -4.80 30.07
CA CYS A 225 12.71 -5.96 29.26
C CYS A 225 13.51 -7.01 30.05
N ALA A 226 14.40 -6.58 30.95
CA ALA A 226 15.12 -7.47 31.85
C ALA A 226 14.17 -8.13 32.87
N TYR A 227 13.17 -7.40 33.37
CA TYR A 227 12.14 -7.94 34.25
C TYR A 227 11.26 -8.96 33.54
N ILE A 228 10.81 -8.69 32.30
CA ILE A 228 10.07 -9.65 31.48
C ILE A 228 10.88 -10.92 31.24
N LYS A 229 12.19 -10.80 30.95
CA LYS A 229 13.10 -11.94 30.82
C LYS A 229 13.29 -12.71 32.13
N LEU A 230 13.31 -12.03 33.28
CA LEU A 230 13.35 -12.65 34.62
C LEU A 230 12.04 -13.38 34.94
N MET A 231 10.88 -12.77 34.64
CA MET A 231 9.57 -13.41 34.76
C MET A 231 9.43 -14.64 33.85
N HIS A 232 10.18 -14.68 32.75
CA HIS A 232 10.23 -15.81 31.83
C HIS A 232 10.98 -17.03 32.37
N SER A 233 11.94 -16.80 33.27
CA SER A 233 12.77 -17.88 33.84
C SER A 233 12.10 -18.64 34.98
N ASP A 234 11.00 -18.12 35.52
CA ASP A 234 10.26 -18.71 36.65
C ASP A 234 8.92 -19.28 36.13
N ASN A 235 8.82 -20.61 35.99
CA ASN A 235 7.64 -21.33 35.47
C ASN A 235 6.37 -21.23 36.35
N ASN A 236 6.39 -20.41 37.40
CA ASN A 236 5.35 -20.32 38.43
C ASN A 236 4.53 -19.02 38.34
N PHE A 237 4.08 -18.65 37.14
CA PHE A 237 3.14 -17.53 36.99
C PHE A 237 1.73 -17.95 37.45
N HIS A 238 1.54 -18.04 38.77
CA HIS A 238 0.22 -18.26 39.37
C HIS A 238 -0.61 -16.97 39.39
N THR A 239 -1.91 -17.18 39.20
CA THR A 239 -3.01 -16.24 38.98
C THR A 239 -3.37 -15.37 40.19
N SER A 240 -2.46 -14.51 40.67
CA SER A 240 -2.85 -13.44 41.60
C SER A 240 -3.45 -12.25 40.83
N LEU A 241 -4.44 -11.57 41.44
CA LEU A 241 -5.05 -10.34 40.88
C LEU A 241 -3.99 -9.30 40.50
N ASP A 242 -2.95 -9.17 41.33
CA ASP A 242 -1.87 -8.21 41.16
C ASP A 242 -1.12 -8.39 39.82
N ASN A 243 -1.02 -9.62 39.31
CA ASN A 243 -0.36 -9.92 38.03
C ASN A 243 -1.23 -9.55 36.81
N GLN A 244 -2.57 -9.63 36.92
CA GLN A 244 -3.49 -9.20 35.86
C GLN A 244 -3.50 -7.68 35.73
N ASP A 245 -3.48 -6.96 36.85
CA ASP A 245 -3.48 -5.51 36.85
C ASP A 245 -2.17 -4.91 36.33
N ILE A 246 -1.03 -5.51 36.70
CA ILE A 246 0.28 -5.16 36.12
C ILE A 246 0.29 -5.41 34.61
N PHE A 247 -0.32 -6.51 34.14
CA PHE A 247 -0.44 -6.82 32.72
C PHE A 247 -1.33 -5.81 31.96
N ILE A 248 -2.48 -5.44 32.51
CA ILE A 248 -3.39 -4.43 31.94
C ILE A 248 -2.72 -3.05 31.90
N LEU A 249 -2.03 -2.68 32.96
CA LEU A 249 -1.27 -1.42 33.04
C LEU A 249 -0.16 -1.37 31.98
N PHE A 250 0.52 -2.49 31.78
CA PHE A 250 1.58 -2.62 30.81
C PHE A 250 1.06 -2.53 29.38
N LEU A 251 -0.03 -3.23 29.06
CA LEU A 251 -0.76 -3.05 27.80
C LEU A 251 -1.12 -1.58 27.59
N THR A 252 -1.69 -0.93 28.61
CA THR A 252 -2.09 0.50 28.61
C THR A 252 -0.95 1.46 28.26
N LEU A 253 0.26 1.22 28.77
CA LEU A 253 1.43 2.03 28.46
C LEU A 253 1.92 1.85 27.00
N ILE A 254 1.75 0.66 26.42
CA ILE A 254 2.18 0.35 25.05
C ILE A 254 1.32 1.07 24.00
N ARG A 255 -0.01 1.06 24.14
CA ARG A 255 -0.91 1.77 23.20
C ARG A 255 -0.72 3.28 23.22
N ARG A 256 -0.31 3.85 24.36
CA ARG A 256 -0.03 5.30 24.45
C ARG A 256 1.27 5.69 23.75
N LYS A 257 2.22 4.77 23.58
CA LYS A 257 3.55 5.07 23.01
C LYS A 257 3.72 4.68 21.54
N TYR A 258 2.83 3.88 20.94
CA TYR A 258 2.94 3.43 19.55
C TYR A 258 4.33 2.84 19.21
N ASP A 259 4.99 2.18 20.17
CA ASP A 259 6.35 1.70 19.99
C ASP A 259 6.33 0.25 19.47
N TYR A 260 6.51 0.12 18.14
CA TYR A 260 6.52 -1.14 17.41
C TYR A 260 7.58 -2.13 17.94
N GLU A 261 8.73 -1.65 18.42
CA GLU A 261 9.80 -2.54 18.91
C GLU A 261 9.46 -3.13 20.30
N ILE A 262 8.75 -2.39 21.16
CA ILE A 262 8.21 -2.94 22.42
C ILE A 262 7.13 -3.99 22.11
N MET A 263 6.23 -3.69 21.17
CA MET A 263 5.22 -4.63 20.68
C MET A 263 5.83 -5.93 20.15
N LYS A 264 6.94 -5.83 19.42
CA LYS A 264 7.71 -6.94 18.85
C LYS A 264 8.41 -7.79 19.91
N ILE A 265 9.02 -7.17 20.92
CA ILE A 265 9.63 -7.87 22.07
C ILE A 265 8.55 -8.65 22.86
N LEU A 266 7.35 -8.10 22.95
CA LEU A 266 6.25 -8.71 23.68
C LEU A 266 5.57 -9.84 22.91
N THR A 267 5.28 -9.65 21.62
CA THR A 267 4.83 -10.72 20.72
C THR A 267 5.78 -11.91 20.75
N GLN A 268 7.09 -11.68 20.78
CA GLN A 268 8.09 -12.74 20.93
C GLN A 268 8.01 -13.44 22.30
N SER A 269 7.65 -12.71 23.35
CA SER A 269 7.48 -13.24 24.72
C SER A 269 6.10 -13.88 24.96
N TRP A 270 5.10 -13.66 24.09
CA TRP A 270 3.72 -14.10 24.23
C TRP A 270 3.50 -15.61 24.08
N ARG A 271 4.44 -16.32 23.42
CA ARG A 271 4.38 -17.77 23.18
C ARG A 271 4.25 -18.62 24.45
N HIS A 272 4.53 -18.02 25.61
CA HIS A 272 4.59 -18.71 26.90
C HIS A 272 3.42 -18.36 27.84
N ILE A 273 2.51 -17.46 27.46
CA ILE A 273 1.29 -17.20 28.24
C ILE A 273 0.34 -18.37 28.00
N LYS A 274 0.32 -19.34 28.91
CA LYS A 274 -0.64 -20.47 28.89
C LYS A 274 -2.05 -20.06 29.35
N ASP A 275 -2.17 -18.91 30.01
CA ASP A 275 -3.43 -18.41 30.58
C ASP A 275 -4.37 -17.86 29.49
N ILE A 276 -5.52 -18.52 29.31
CA ILE A 276 -6.56 -18.16 28.35
C ILE A 276 -7.17 -16.77 28.60
N THR A 277 -7.24 -16.34 29.86
CA THR A 277 -7.83 -15.06 30.28
C THR A 277 -6.94 -13.90 29.86
N LEU A 278 -5.63 -14.01 30.12
CA LEU A 278 -4.65 -13.00 29.70
C LEU A 278 -4.58 -12.89 28.17
N ARG A 279 -4.73 -14.00 27.44
CA ARG A 279 -4.83 -13.99 25.98
C ARG A 279 -6.07 -13.25 25.48
N LYS A 280 -7.24 -13.50 26.06
CA LYS A 280 -8.47 -12.77 25.72
C LYS A 280 -8.34 -11.27 26.01
N ILE A 281 -7.71 -10.88 27.12
CA ILE A 281 -7.41 -9.49 27.44
C ILE A 281 -6.50 -8.87 26.37
N ALA A 282 -5.44 -9.57 25.96
CA ALA A 282 -4.52 -9.11 24.92
C ALA A 282 -5.21 -8.96 23.55
N VAL A 283 -6.00 -9.94 23.12
CA VAL A 283 -6.78 -9.86 21.87
C VAL A 283 -7.68 -8.63 21.91
N ARG A 284 -8.47 -8.44 22.97
CA ARG A 284 -9.31 -7.24 23.16
C ARG A 284 -8.49 -5.95 23.08
N TYR A 285 -7.28 -5.97 23.61
CA TYR A 285 -6.41 -4.79 23.65
C TYR A 285 -5.89 -4.39 22.26
N PHE A 286 -5.41 -5.34 21.46
CA PHE A 286 -4.83 -5.09 20.13
C PHE A 286 -5.87 -4.93 19.03
N THR A 287 -6.99 -5.63 19.16
CA THR A 287 -8.04 -5.62 18.14
C THR A 287 -9.14 -4.62 18.43
N ASN A 288 -9.32 -4.20 19.68
CA ASN A 288 -10.52 -3.54 20.17
C ASN A 288 -11.81 -4.40 20.13
N ALA A 289 -11.69 -5.70 19.81
CA ALA A 289 -12.81 -6.64 19.81
C ALA A 289 -13.26 -6.98 21.23
N ARG A 290 -14.54 -7.27 21.41
CA ARG A 290 -15.11 -7.77 22.67
C ARG A 290 -15.72 -9.15 22.43
N GLU A 291 -15.54 -10.05 23.39
CA GLU A 291 -16.01 -11.44 23.26
C GLU A 291 -17.55 -11.52 23.25
N ASP A 292 -18.21 -10.65 24.03
CA ASP A 292 -19.66 -10.54 24.15
C ASP A 292 -20.31 -9.69 23.04
N SER A 293 -19.59 -9.40 21.96
CA SER A 293 -20.10 -8.61 20.84
C SER A 293 -20.13 -9.41 19.53
N THR A 294 -20.49 -8.74 18.44
CA THR A 294 -20.42 -9.27 17.07
C THR A 294 -19.03 -9.77 16.64
N TRP A 295 -17.98 -9.45 17.39
CA TRP A 295 -16.60 -9.91 17.14
C TRP A 295 -16.20 -11.14 17.97
N GLY A 296 -17.13 -11.78 18.68
CA GLY A 296 -16.86 -12.97 19.49
C GLY A 296 -16.17 -14.11 18.72
N TRP A 297 -16.40 -14.21 17.41
CA TRP A 297 -15.74 -15.18 16.53
C TRP A 297 -14.21 -15.02 16.45
N ILE A 298 -13.65 -13.85 16.79
CA ILE A 298 -12.20 -13.62 16.83
C ILE A 298 -11.55 -14.40 17.99
N PHE A 299 -12.27 -14.63 19.08
CA PHE A 299 -11.71 -15.24 20.30
C PHE A 299 -11.71 -16.77 20.28
N ASN A 300 -12.57 -17.38 19.47
CA ASN A 300 -12.91 -18.80 19.58
C ASN A 300 -12.42 -19.65 18.39
N ASN A 301 -11.84 -19.03 17.35
CA ASN A 301 -11.42 -19.71 16.13
C ASN A 301 -9.89 -19.73 15.99
N ASN A 302 -9.35 -20.80 15.42
CA ASN A 302 -7.95 -20.86 14.96
C ASN A 302 -7.85 -20.19 13.58
N HIS A 303 -7.41 -18.93 13.54
CA HIS A 303 -7.41 -18.16 12.30
C HIS A 303 -6.30 -18.61 11.35
N PHE A 304 -5.13 -19.02 11.84
CA PHE A 304 -4.07 -19.58 11.00
C PHE A 304 -4.48 -20.89 10.32
N GLU A 305 -5.24 -21.76 10.99
CA GLU A 305 -5.78 -22.96 10.35
C GLU A 305 -6.81 -22.59 9.26
N ALA A 306 -7.67 -21.60 9.53
CA ALA A 306 -8.60 -21.08 8.53
C ALA A 306 -7.85 -20.47 7.33
N LYS A 307 -6.77 -19.70 7.55
CA LYS A 307 -5.90 -19.16 6.51
C LYS A 307 -5.24 -20.26 5.69
N LYS A 308 -4.66 -21.28 6.34
CA LYS A 308 -4.05 -22.44 5.67
C LYS A 308 -5.06 -23.09 4.73
N ARG A 309 -6.27 -23.36 5.20
CA ARG A 309 -7.32 -23.99 4.39
C ARG A 309 -7.74 -23.09 3.22
N ILE A 310 -7.83 -21.78 3.39
CA ILE A 310 -8.10 -20.83 2.30
C ILE A 310 -6.97 -20.88 1.27
N ILE A 311 -5.71 -20.84 1.72
CA ILE A 311 -4.54 -20.90 0.86
C ILE A 311 -4.56 -22.19 0.02
N ASP A 312 -4.70 -23.34 0.68
CA ASP A 312 -4.63 -24.66 0.03
C ASP A 312 -5.80 -24.92 -0.92
N ASN A 313 -7.02 -24.50 -0.57
CA ASN A 313 -8.23 -24.88 -1.30
C ASN A 313 -8.81 -23.79 -2.20
N VAL A 314 -8.33 -22.55 -2.09
CA VAL A 314 -8.81 -21.40 -2.88
C VAL A 314 -7.67 -20.70 -3.58
N ILE A 315 -6.68 -20.22 -2.83
CA ILE A 315 -5.64 -19.34 -3.37
C ILE A 315 -4.71 -20.09 -4.31
N ILE A 316 -4.09 -21.18 -3.85
CA ILE A 316 -3.18 -21.98 -4.68
C ILE A 316 -3.89 -22.53 -5.92
N PRO A 317 -5.09 -23.15 -5.85
CA PRO A 317 -5.82 -23.57 -7.05
C PRO A 317 -6.12 -22.43 -8.02
N PHE A 318 -6.46 -21.23 -7.53
CA PHE A 318 -6.70 -20.08 -8.40
C PHE A 318 -5.41 -19.62 -9.09
N VAL A 319 -4.33 -19.52 -8.31
CA VAL A 319 -3.02 -19.06 -8.76
C VAL A 319 -2.40 -20.05 -9.78
N ASP A 320 -2.49 -21.36 -9.52
CA ASP A 320 -1.96 -22.41 -10.39
C ASP A 320 -2.56 -22.38 -11.82
N THR A 321 -3.82 -21.95 -11.96
CA THR A 321 -4.46 -21.86 -13.30
C THR A 321 -3.81 -20.83 -14.22
N LYS A 322 -2.94 -19.96 -13.71
CA LYS A 322 -2.26 -18.91 -14.48
C LYS A 322 -0.85 -19.29 -14.97
N ASN A 323 -0.40 -20.54 -14.79
CA ASN A 323 0.80 -21.14 -15.44
C ASN A 323 2.06 -20.23 -15.44
N SER A 324 2.58 -19.84 -14.28
CA SER A 324 3.85 -19.11 -14.20
C SER A 324 4.82 -19.77 -13.22
N GLU A 325 6.11 -19.87 -13.60
CA GLU A 325 7.20 -20.36 -12.73
C GLU A 325 7.40 -19.47 -11.48
N HIS A 326 6.78 -18.29 -11.48
CA HIS A 326 6.94 -17.23 -10.50
C HIS A 326 6.07 -17.38 -9.23
N TYR A 327 5.22 -18.42 -9.14
CA TYR A 327 4.41 -18.68 -7.94
C TYR A 327 5.17 -19.33 -6.77
N SER A 328 6.41 -19.73 -7.02
CA SER A 328 7.28 -20.28 -5.99
C SER A 328 7.44 -19.33 -4.80
N ASP A 329 7.62 -18.02 -5.03
CA ASP A 329 7.76 -17.03 -3.96
C ASP A 329 6.47 -16.81 -3.17
N PHE A 330 5.33 -16.73 -3.86
CA PHE A 330 4.03 -16.59 -3.20
C PHE A 330 3.73 -17.78 -2.29
N LYS A 331 4.03 -18.99 -2.78
CA LYS A 331 3.88 -20.22 -2.01
C LYS A 331 4.84 -20.26 -0.82
N LEU A 332 6.12 -19.92 -1.02
CA LEU A 332 7.11 -19.84 0.07
C LEU A 332 6.68 -18.87 1.18
N LEU A 333 6.17 -17.69 0.82
CA LEU A 333 5.67 -16.71 1.78
C LEU A 333 4.40 -17.20 2.50
N SER A 334 3.52 -17.90 1.78
CA SER A 334 2.32 -18.51 2.36
C SER A 334 2.69 -19.62 3.36
N ASP A 335 3.62 -20.51 2.99
CA ASP A 335 4.13 -21.57 3.84
C ASP A 335 4.84 -21.00 5.08
N LEU A 336 5.63 -19.93 4.91
CA LEU A 336 6.25 -19.21 6.02
C LEU A 336 5.20 -18.63 6.98
N GLN A 337 4.16 -17.98 6.44
CA GLN A 337 3.07 -17.40 7.24
C GLN A 337 2.33 -18.47 8.03
N ILE A 338 2.05 -19.63 7.42
CA ILE A 338 1.38 -20.75 8.09
C ILE A 338 2.29 -21.42 9.12
N LYS A 339 3.57 -21.64 8.80
CA LYS A 339 4.55 -22.24 9.72
C LYS A 339 4.74 -21.37 10.96
N ASP A 340 5.01 -20.08 10.79
CA ASP A 340 5.14 -19.16 11.92
C ASP A 340 3.80 -18.97 12.65
N GLY A 341 2.68 -18.90 11.95
CA GLY A 341 1.38 -18.78 12.57
C GLY A 341 1.03 -19.97 13.47
N LEU A 342 1.16 -21.19 12.97
CA LEU A 342 0.79 -22.41 13.69
C LEU A 342 1.77 -22.76 14.81
N ILE A 343 3.09 -22.58 14.59
CA ILE A 343 4.10 -22.94 15.61
C ILE A 343 4.21 -21.84 16.66
N ASN A 344 4.17 -20.58 16.22
CA ASN A 344 4.61 -19.46 17.02
C ASN A 344 3.50 -18.47 17.35
N GLY A 345 2.32 -18.59 16.74
CA GLY A 345 1.23 -17.63 16.90
C GLY A 345 1.69 -16.21 16.60
N VAL A 346 2.48 -16.00 15.53
CA VAL A 346 3.00 -14.70 15.03
C VAL A 346 2.97 -14.64 13.51
N THR A 347 2.79 -13.45 12.95
CA THR A 347 3.10 -13.18 11.54
C THR A 347 4.62 -13.14 11.31
N PRO A 348 5.10 -13.52 10.11
CA PRO A 348 6.53 -13.49 9.80
C PRO A 348 7.12 -12.06 9.87
N THR A 349 8.31 -11.93 10.44
CA THR A 349 9.05 -10.66 10.47
C THR A 349 9.65 -10.34 9.10
N ILE A 350 9.90 -9.06 8.83
CA ILE A 350 10.56 -8.60 7.58
C ILE A 350 11.92 -9.27 7.32
N ASP A 351 12.64 -9.65 8.38
CA ASP A 351 13.87 -10.43 8.34
C ASP A 351 13.67 -11.83 7.76
N LYS A 352 12.68 -12.56 8.28
CA LYS A 352 12.33 -13.89 7.75
C LYS A 352 11.84 -13.79 6.31
N ILE A 353 11.04 -12.78 5.98
CA ILE A 353 10.57 -12.52 4.61
C ILE A 353 11.77 -12.37 3.67
N TYR A 354 12.74 -11.51 4.01
CA TYR A 354 13.94 -11.30 3.20
C TYR A 354 14.72 -12.59 2.99
N HIS A 355 15.01 -13.32 4.07
CA HIS A 355 15.83 -14.53 4.02
C HIS A 355 15.15 -15.68 3.27
N VAL A 356 13.84 -15.89 3.46
CA VAL A 356 13.09 -16.93 2.72
C VAL A 356 13.08 -16.63 1.23
N LEU A 357 12.83 -15.37 0.85
CA LEU A 357 12.82 -14.98 -0.57
C LEU A 357 14.23 -15.03 -1.19
N LYS A 358 15.27 -14.66 -0.42
CA LYS A 358 16.67 -14.69 -0.89
C LYS A 358 17.21 -16.11 -1.07
N ASN A 359 16.92 -16.99 -0.12
CA ASN A 359 17.46 -18.36 -0.08
C ASN A 359 16.53 -19.39 -0.74
N LYS A 360 15.30 -18.99 -1.11
CA LYS A 360 14.27 -19.86 -1.71
C LYS A 360 13.95 -21.08 -0.85
N SER A 361 13.98 -20.92 0.47
CA SER A 361 13.72 -22.00 1.43
C SER A 361 13.07 -21.46 2.71
N VAL A 362 12.14 -22.25 3.28
CA VAL A 362 11.45 -21.98 4.55
C VAL A 362 12.19 -22.64 5.74
N ASP A 363 13.26 -23.41 5.48
CA ASP A 363 14.09 -24.07 6.48
C ASP A 363 15.25 -23.16 6.90
N LEU A 364 14.92 -22.19 7.75
CA LEU A 364 15.92 -21.47 8.52
C LEU A 364 16.11 -22.22 9.85
N GLU A 365 17.24 -22.90 10.02
CA GLU A 365 17.71 -23.41 11.32
C GLU A 365 17.91 -22.24 12.29
N TYR A 366 16.86 -21.86 13.00
CA TYR A 366 16.97 -21.03 14.19
C TYR A 366 16.17 -21.70 15.31
N GLY A 367 16.91 -22.12 16.34
CA GLY A 367 16.46 -23.01 17.41
C GLY A 367 15.12 -22.62 18.01
N LEU A 368 14.12 -23.47 17.76
CA LEU A 368 12.90 -23.56 18.55
C LEU A 368 12.72 -25.04 18.88
N GLU A 369 12.81 -25.35 20.17
CA GLU A 369 12.53 -26.67 20.70
C GLU A 369 11.09 -27.06 20.33
N ASN A 370 10.97 -28.24 19.72
CA ASN A 370 9.72 -28.88 19.37
C ASN A 370 8.93 -29.20 20.64
N ASN A 371 7.92 -28.39 20.97
CA ASN A 371 6.77 -28.82 21.78
C ASN A 371 5.53 -28.06 21.31
N LEU A 372 4.79 -28.69 20.40
CA LEU A 372 3.47 -28.27 19.94
C LEU A 372 2.47 -28.46 21.08
N ASP A 373 2.01 -27.36 21.68
CA ASP A 373 0.83 -27.36 22.55
C ASP A 373 -0.37 -26.89 21.72
N SER A 374 -1.27 -27.82 21.35
CA SER A 374 -2.44 -27.61 20.48
C SER A 374 -3.52 -26.69 21.08
N THR A 375 -3.20 -25.99 22.17
CA THR A 375 -4.09 -25.13 22.95
C THR A 375 -3.77 -23.64 22.75
N CYS A 376 -2.89 -23.28 21.82
CA CYS A 376 -2.49 -21.89 21.58
C CYS A 376 -3.59 -21.11 20.85
N VAL A 377 -4.22 -20.17 21.55
CA VAL A 377 -5.16 -19.20 20.97
C VAL A 377 -4.37 -18.15 20.21
N ASP A 378 -4.83 -17.88 18.99
CA ASP A 378 -4.22 -17.06 17.95
C ASP A 378 -4.27 -15.57 18.31
N THR A 379 -3.18 -15.02 18.87
CA THR A 379 -3.15 -13.61 19.33
C THR A 379 -2.52 -12.64 18.34
N THR A 380 -2.17 -13.06 17.12
CA THR A 380 -1.43 -12.21 16.15
C THR A 380 -1.73 -12.44 14.67
N GLY A 381 -2.68 -13.29 14.28
CA GLY A 381 -3.10 -13.48 12.88
C GLY A 381 -3.66 -12.22 12.17
N PHE A 382 -3.47 -11.05 12.77
CA PHE A 382 -3.83 -9.73 12.27
C PHE A 382 -2.88 -9.29 11.15
N VAL A 383 -3.40 -8.45 10.26
CA VAL A 383 -2.74 -8.01 9.03
C VAL A 383 -1.41 -7.30 9.36
N ASP A 384 -0.28 -7.98 9.10
CA ASP A 384 1.03 -7.32 9.02
C ASP A 384 1.23 -6.78 7.60
N ASP A 385 1.53 -5.50 7.50
CA ASP A 385 1.64 -4.82 6.21
C ASP A 385 2.80 -5.42 5.38
N ASN A 386 3.91 -5.88 5.98
CA ASN A 386 5.08 -6.34 5.24
C ASN A 386 4.85 -7.68 4.53
N ILE A 387 4.27 -8.67 5.23
CA ILE A 387 3.94 -9.95 4.59
C ILE A 387 2.87 -9.77 3.51
N SER A 388 1.92 -8.86 3.74
CA SER A 388 0.88 -8.53 2.76
C SER A 388 1.46 -7.87 1.51
N ILE A 389 2.39 -6.92 1.67
CA ILE A 389 3.13 -6.31 0.55
C ILE A 389 3.92 -7.36 -0.22
N ALA A 390 4.69 -8.20 0.48
CA ALA A 390 5.49 -9.24 -0.16
C ALA A 390 4.63 -10.26 -0.92
N LYS A 391 3.52 -10.73 -0.32
CA LYS A 391 2.58 -11.65 -0.98
C LYS A 391 1.95 -11.01 -2.20
N PHE A 392 1.45 -9.78 -2.09
CA PHE A 392 0.86 -9.10 -3.22
C PHE A 392 1.86 -8.92 -4.37
N LEU A 393 3.08 -8.46 -4.08
CA LEU A 393 4.14 -8.32 -5.08
C LEU A 393 4.55 -9.66 -5.71
N SER A 394 4.65 -10.73 -4.93
CA SER A 394 4.95 -12.06 -5.48
C SER A 394 3.84 -12.58 -6.41
N TYR A 395 2.61 -12.09 -6.26
CA TYR A 395 1.50 -12.40 -7.16
C TYR A 395 1.42 -11.44 -8.37
N SER A 396 1.60 -10.13 -8.15
CA SER A 396 1.33 -9.09 -9.17
C SER A 396 2.55 -8.64 -9.95
N ALA A 397 3.74 -8.71 -9.35
CA ALA A 397 5.01 -8.21 -9.89
C ALA A 397 6.21 -9.02 -9.35
N PRO A 398 6.24 -10.35 -9.59
CA PRO A 398 7.24 -11.23 -8.97
C PRO A 398 8.67 -10.91 -9.39
N GLU A 399 8.91 -10.56 -10.65
CA GLU A 399 10.23 -10.17 -11.15
C GLU A 399 10.76 -8.92 -10.42
N PHE A 400 9.91 -7.91 -10.26
CA PHE A 400 10.27 -6.70 -9.52
C PHE A 400 10.58 -7.00 -8.04
N LEU A 401 9.83 -7.88 -7.39
CA LEU A 401 10.14 -8.31 -6.02
C LEU A 401 11.53 -8.97 -5.95
N GLN A 402 11.85 -9.85 -6.91
CA GLN A 402 13.17 -10.48 -7.00
C GLN A 402 14.29 -9.47 -7.25
N ASP A 403 14.07 -8.50 -8.13
CA ASP A 403 15.01 -7.43 -8.36
C ASP A 403 15.25 -6.60 -7.10
N VAL A 404 14.20 -6.31 -6.32
CA VAL A 404 14.34 -5.62 -5.03
C VAL A 404 15.19 -6.44 -4.05
N ILE A 405 14.96 -7.75 -3.95
CA ILE A 405 15.75 -8.65 -3.07
C ILE A 405 17.21 -8.78 -3.53
N ASN A 406 17.45 -8.68 -4.83
CA ASN A 406 18.78 -8.80 -5.41
C ASN A 406 19.60 -7.51 -5.34
N ASN A 407 18.94 -6.36 -5.48
CA ASN A 407 19.60 -5.06 -5.49
C ASN A 407 19.80 -4.45 -4.09
N TYR A 408 19.00 -4.84 -3.10
CA TYR A 408 19.07 -4.26 -1.76
C TYR A 408 19.64 -5.23 -0.72
N SER A 409 20.55 -4.71 0.12
CA SER A 409 20.95 -5.38 1.35
C SER A 409 19.75 -5.55 2.29
N PHE A 410 19.84 -6.46 3.26
CA PHE A 410 18.79 -6.63 4.27
C PHE A 410 18.39 -5.29 4.93
N HIS A 411 19.37 -4.47 5.33
CA HIS A 411 19.09 -3.19 5.99
C HIS A 411 18.31 -2.22 5.09
N GLU A 412 18.62 -2.17 3.79
CA GLU A 412 17.89 -1.33 2.84
C GLU A 412 16.51 -1.90 2.52
N PHE A 413 16.40 -3.23 2.37
CA PHE A 413 15.15 -3.93 2.17
C PHE A 413 14.12 -3.60 3.27
N THR A 414 14.55 -3.48 4.53
CA THR A 414 13.66 -3.08 5.64
C THR A 414 13.02 -1.70 5.48
N LYS A 415 13.61 -0.83 4.66
CA LYS A 415 13.07 0.50 4.34
C LYS A 415 12.29 0.49 3.02
N VAL A 416 12.77 -0.28 2.04
CA VAL A 416 12.18 -0.34 0.69
C VAL A 416 10.83 -1.05 0.73
N LEU A 417 10.73 -2.23 1.35
CA LEU A 417 9.49 -3.01 1.32
C LEU A 417 8.28 -2.23 1.89
N PRO A 418 8.35 -1.58 3.08
CA PRO A 418 7.24 -0.76 3.57
C PRO A 418 6.88 0.43 2.67
N ALA A 419 7.86 1.01 1.97
CA ALA A 419 7.62 2.12 1.05
C ALA A 419 6.79 1.70 -0.18
N LEU A 420 6.80 0.41 -0.51
CA LEU A 420 6.01 -0.18 -1.60
C LEU A 420 4.55 -0.47 -1.22
N ARG A 421 4.09 -0.11 -0.01
CA ARG A 421 2.69 -0.32 0.44
C ARG A 421 1.62 0.24 -0.50
N ARG A 422 1.95 1.26 -1.31
CA ARG A 422 1.03 1.82 -2.32
C ARG A 422 0.72 0.85 -3.46
N LEU A 423 1.55 -0.18 -3.65
CA LEU A 423 1.28 -1.26 -4.61
C LEU A 423 0.28 -2.27 -4.07
N VAL A 424 -0.12 -2.22 -2.80
CA VAL A 424 -1.15 -3.09 -2.25
C VAL A 424 -2.51 -2.42 -2.43
N PRO A 425 -3.48 -3.06 -3.12
CA PRO A 425 -4.79 -2.47 -3.32
C PRO A 425 -5.59 -2.44 -2.03
N ILE A 426 -6.39 -1.38 -1.87
CA ILE A 426 -7.35 -1.23 -0.77
C ILE A 426 -8.73 -1.63 -1.26
N TYR A 427 -9.29 -2.66 -0.63
CA TYR A 427 -10.64 -3.17 -0.87
C TYR A 427 -11.57 -2.70 0.25
N LEU A 428 -12.50 -1.81 -0.09
CA LEU A 428 -13.43 -1.20 0.86
C LEU A 428 -14.84 -1.77 0.67
N ILE A 429 -15.32 -2.51 1.66
CA ILE A 429 -16.72 -2.90 1.75
C ILE A 429 -17.51 -1.77 2.41
N ILE A 430 -18.64 -1.39 1.84
CA ILE A 430 -19.56 -0.40 2.43
C ILE A 430 -20.96 -1.00 2.49
N THR A 431 -21.47 -1.20 3.70
CA THR A 431 -22.82 -1.72 3.95
C THR A 431 -23.50 -0.94 5.06
N LYS A 432 -24.83 -1.01 5.15
CA LYS A 432 -25.56 -0.39 6.28
C LYS A 432 -25.18 -1.07 7.59
N ILE A 433 -25.19 -2.40 7.61
CA ILE A 433 -24.91 -3.24 8.78
C ILE A 433 -23.60 -4.01 8.60
N GLY A 434 -22.85 -4.19 9.68
CA GLY A 434 -21.62 -5.00 9.68
C GLY A 434 -21.88 -6.50 9.84
N TYR A 435 -20.83 -7.31 9.66
CA TYR A 435 -20.83 -8.75 9.97
C TYR A 435 -20.96 -9.00 11.49
N PRO A 436 -21.62 -10.08 11.97
CA PRO A 436 -22.22 -11.22 11.24
C PRO A 436 -23.75 -11.15 11.12
N MET A 437 -24.29 -10.77 9.97
CA MET A 437 -25.75 -10.74 9.75
C MET A 437 -26.13 -11.26 8.35
N GLY A 438 -26.68 -12.47 8.24
CA GLY A 438 -27.25 -12.98 6.97
C GLY A 438 -26.24 -13.50 5.93
N GLY A 439 -26.78 -14.02 4.83
CA GLY A 439 -26.00 -14.72 3.78
C GLY A 439 -25.13 -13.80 2.92
N GLY A 440 -25.59 -12.57 2.63
CA GLY A 440 -24.87 -11.58 1.83
C GLY A 440 -23.64 -11.02 2.56
N GLU A 441 -23.80 -10.66 3.83
CA GLU A 441 -22.71 -10.21 4.70
C GLU A 441 -21.73 -11.36 4.94
N SER A 442 -22.22 -12.60 5.09
CA SER A 442 -21.34 -13.77 5.17
C SER A 442 -20.52 -13.95 3.87
N PHE A 443 -21.10 -13.69 2.70
CA PHE A 443 -20.36 -13.71 1.45
C PHE A 443 -19.30 -12.60 1.42
N MET A 444 -19.63 -11.37 1.80
CA MET A 444 -18.67 -10.27 1.93
C MET A 444 -17.53 -10.58 2.90
N HIS A 445 -17.83 -11.18 4.04
CA HIS A 445 -16.81 -11.65 4.98
C HIS A 445 -15.86 -12.67 4.34
N GLN A 446 -16.42 -13.63 3.60
CA GLN A 446 -15.63 -14.58 2.81
C GLN A 446 -14.75 -13.87 1.77
N THR A 447 -15.23 -12.82 1.11
CA THR A 447 -14.38 -12.06 0.17
C THR A 447 -13.16 -11.44 0.86
N CYS A 448 -13.32 -10.89 2.07
CA CYS A 448 -12.18 -10.38 2.86
C CYS A 448 -11.20 -11.51 3.24
N ARG A 449 -11.73 -12.66 3.67
CA ARG A 449 -10.93 -13.86 4.01
C ARG A 449 -10.06 -14.31 2.83
N ILE A 450 -10.59 -14.29 1.61
CA ILE A 450 -9.86 -14.68 0.40
C ILE A 450 -8.87 -13.60 -0.02
N LEU A 451 -9.32 -12.34 -0.14
CA LEU A 451 -8.50 -11.26 -0.68
C LEU A 451 -7.33 -10.89 0.22
N SER A 452 -7.51 -10.94 1.55
CA SER A 452 -6.40 -10.72 2.50
C SER A 452 -5.27 -11.73 2.32
N GLU A 453 -5.55 -12.95 1.84
CA GLU A 453 -4.51 -13.93 1.54
C GLU A 453 -3.76 -13.68 0.23
N PHE A 454 -4.27 -12.83 -0.66
CA PHE A 454 -3.48 -12.23 -1.75
C PHE A 454 -2.62 -11.05 -1.28
N GLY A 455 -2.71 -10.65 0.00
CA GLY A 455 -2.08 -9.46 0.54
C GLY A 455 -2.88 -8.17 0.32
N VAL A 456 -4.13 -8.25 -0.15
CA VAL A 456 -5.02 -7.08 -0.32
C VAL A 456 -5.41 -6.52 1.04
N LYS A 457 -5.41 -5.19 1.17
CA LYS A 457 -5.86 -4.52 2.40
C LYS A 457 -7.39 -4.41 2.42
N CYS A 458 -8.04 -5.28 3.18
CA CYS A 458 -9.50 -5.29 3.31
C CYS A 458 -9.98 -4.39 4.46
N ILE A 459 -10.98 -3.55 4.17
CA ILE A 459 -11.63 -2.67 5.14
C ILE A 459 -13.13 -2.82 4.99
N TRP A 460 -13.86 -2.92 6.10
CA TRP A 460 -15.31 -2.96 6.12
C TRP A 460 -15.85 -1.74 6.85
N LEU A 461 -16.64 -0.92 6.16
CA LEU A 461 -17.35 0.22 6.73
C LEU A 461 -18.84 -0.08 6.91
N SER A 462 -19.35 0.13 8.13
CA SER A 462 -20.77 0.01 8.46
C SER A 462 -21.29 1.20 9.28
N PHE A 463 -22.62 1.36 9.35
CA PHE A 463 -23.27 2.53 9.93
C PHE A 463 -24.32 2.23 11.01
N ALA A 464 -24.82 0.99 11.06
CA ALA A 464 -25.85 0.57 12.00
C ALA A 464 -25.62 -0.85 12.54
N ASP A 465 -26.21 -1.13 13.69
CA ASP A 465 -26.19 -2.44 14.32
C ASP A 465 -27.18 -3.43 13.68
N SER A 466 -27.24 -4.65 14.22
CA SER A 466 -28.14 -5.71 13.74
C SER A 466 -29.63 -5.41 13.91
N LYS A 467 -29.99 -4.39 14.68
CA LYS A 467 -31.36 -3.90 14.87
C LYS A 467 -31.67 -2.71 13.96
N PHE A 468 -30.78 -2.40 13.02
CA PHE A 468 -30.84 -1.24 12.12
C PHE A 468 -30.80 0.10 12.86
N ILE A 469 -30.24 0.13 14.07
CA ILE A 469 -30.02 1.37 14.83
C ILE A 469 -28.65 1.91 14.45
N ASP A 470 -28.61 3.18 14.01
CA ASP A 470 -27.36 3.84 13.66
C ASP A 470 -26.40 3.90 14.85
N TYR A 471 -25.12 3.74 14.59
CA TYR A 471 -24.12 3.81 15.64
C TYR A 471 -24.07 5.21 16.25
N GLU A 472 -24.00 5.28 17.57
CA GLU A 472 -23.87 6.54 18.31
C GLU A 472 -22.42 7.04 18.39
N SER A 473 -21.45 6.14 18.23
CA SER A 473 -20.02 6.45 18.29
C SER A 473 -19.22 5.69 17.24
N GLU A 474 -18.16 6.33 16.76
CA GLU A 474 -17.24 5.71 15.82
C GLU A 474 -16.38 4.66 16.53
N SER A 475 -16.12 3.53 15.86
CA SER A 475 -15.19 2.53 16.36
C SER A 475 -14.41 1.85 15.24
N VAL A 476 -13.20 1.42 15.57
CA VAL A 476 -12.33 0.65 14.69
C VAL A 476 -11.95 -0.64 15.43
N THR A 477 -12.09 -1.76 14.75
CA THR A 477 -11.73 -3.09 15.24
C THR A 477 -10.86 -3.79 14.20
N ILE A 478 -9.69 -4.29 14.58
CA ILE A 478 -8.80 -5.03 13.68
C ILE A 478 -9.16 -6.51 13.78
N THR A 479 -9.55 -7.12 12.66
CA THR A 479 -9.81 -8.57 12.58
C THR A 479 -8.67 -9.29 11.86
N PRO A 480 -8.61 -10.63 11.90
CA PRO A 480 -7.58 -11.41 11.19
C PRO A 480 -7.60 -11.25 9.65
N PHE A 481 -8.68 -10.72 9.09
CA PHE A 481 -8.91 -10.66 7.64
C PHE A 481 -9.20 -9.25 7.11
N TYR A 482 -9.65 -8.32 7.96
CA TYR A 482 -10.01 -6.95 7.57
C TYR A 482 -10.06 -5.99 8.76
N VAL A 483 -10.04 -4.70 8.50
CA VAL A 483 -10.33 -3.65 9.50
C VAL A 483 -11.82 -3.32 9.47
N ASP A 484 -12.53 -3.54 10.58
CA ASP A 484 -13.94 -3.16 10.74
C ASP A 484 -14.04 -1.71 11.27
N ILE A 485 -14.70 -0.84 10.52
CA ILE A 485 -14.91 0.57 10.83
C ILE A 485 -16.41 0.81 10.94
N ARG A 486 -16.83 1.39 12.06
CA ARG A 486 -18.22 1.76 12.35
C ARG A 486 -18.31 3.25 12.41
N TYR A 487 -19.08 3.85 11.51
CA TYR A 487 -19.29 5.30 11.47
C TYR A 487 -20.59 5.69 12.18
N ALA A 488 -20.48 6.71 13.03
CA ALA A 488 -21.62 7.30 13.71
C ALA A 488 -22.43 8.23 12.78
N GLY A 489 -23.68 8.49 13.15
CA GLY A 489 -24.53 9.44 12.42
C GLY A 489 -25.15 8.88 11.14
N GLY A 490 -25.08 7.56 10.95
CA GLY A 490 -25.77 6.85 9.87
C GLY A 490 -25.12 6.94 8.50
N MET A 491 -25.73 6.23 7.55
CA MET A 491 -25.26 6.11 6.18
C MET A 491 -25.72 7.32 5.37
N SER A 492 -24.77 8.19 5.01
CA SER A 492 -25.02 9.41 4.23
C SER A 492 -23.96 9.60 3.15
N HIS A 493 -24.28 10.43 2.15
CA HIS A 493 -23.35 10.80 1.07
C HIS A 493 -22.07 11.41 1.64
N GLU A 494 -22.20 12.30 2.62
CA GLU A 494 -21.07 12.95 3.30
C GLU A 494 -20.17 11.95 4.03
N ASN A 495 -20.75 11.02 4.80
CA ASN A 495 -19.99 10.03 5.55
C ASN A 495 -19.25 9.04 4.64
N ILE A 496 -19.88 8.62 3.54
CA ILE A 496 -19.25 7.74 2.54
C ILE A 496 -18.14 8.50 1.80
N SER A 497 -18.41 9.74 1.38
CA SER A 497 -17.41 10.61 0.73
C SER A 497 -16.21 10.86 1.64
N ARG A 498 -16.44 11.06 2.94
CA ARG A 498 -15.37 11.16 3.95
C ARG A 498 -14.54 9.89 3.99
N ALA A 499 -15.17 8.73 4.12
CA ALA A 499 -14.45 7.44 4.15
C ALA A 499 -13.63 7.21 2.87
N ILE A 500 -14.17 7.53 1.69
CA ILE A 500 -13.45 7.39 0.42
C ILE A 500 -12.21 8.30 0.38
N ARG A 501 -12.31 9.55 0.84
CA ARG A 501 -11.16 10.46 0.91
C ARG A 501 -10.10 9.99 1.90
N ASP A 502 -10.52 9.52 3.08
CA ASP A 502 -9.60 9.13 4.15
C ASP A 502 -8.90 7.80 3.86
N LEU A 503 -9.62 6.85 3.25
CA LEU A 503 -9.12 5.50 3.00
C LEU A 503 -8.53 5.32 1.60
N ALA A 504 -8.89 6.18 0.64
CA ALA A 504 -8.46 6.16 -0.75
C ALA A 504 -8.52 4.75 -1.39
N PRO A 505 -9.71 4.10 -1.43
CA PRO A 505 -9.83 2.71 -1.86
C PRO A 505 -9.59 2.56 -3.37
N ASP A 506 -9.03 1.41 -3.76
CA ASP A 506 -8.89 1.03 -5.17
C ASP A 506 -10.17 0.40 -5.71
N VAL A 507 -10.88 -0.34 -4.87
CA VAL A 507 -12.13 -1.01 -5.21
C VAL A 507 -13.12 -0.86 -4.06
N ILE A 508 -14.36 -0.52 -4.38
CA ILE A 508 -15.48 -0.54 -3.44
C ILE A 508 -16.36 -1.77 -3.70
N HIS A 509 -16.89 -2.38 -2.65
CA HIS A 509 -17.93 -3.41 -2.78
C HIS A 509 -19.09 -3.10 -1.84
N THR A 510 -20.30 -3.12 -2.37
CA THR A 510 -21.54 -2.82 -1.64
C THR A 510 -22.62 -3.84 -1.97
N GLN A 511 -23.64 -3.91 -1.11
CA GLN A 511 -24.82 -4.72 -1.34
C GLN A 511 -26.09 -4.10 -0.74
N GLY A 512 -27.23 -4.63 -1.19
CA GLY A 512 -28.54 -4.39 -0.58
C GLY A 512 -28.93 -2.91 -0.58
N ILE A 513 -29.43 -2.42 0.55
CA ILE A 513 -29.91 -1.03 0.68
C ILE A 513 -28.81 0.03 0.52
N SER A 514 -27.54 -0.36 0.61
CA SER A 514 -26.40 0.53 0.42
C SER A 514 -26.05 0.78 -1.05
N ASN A 515 -26.56 -0.04 -1.98
CA ASN A 515 -26.19 0.01 -3.39
C ASN A 515 -26.38 1.40 -4.01
N GLY A 516 -27.56 2.01 -3.84
CA GLY A 516 -27.89 3.27 -4.49
C GLY A 516 -26.95 4.43 -4.12
N ILE A 517 -26.77 4.66 -2.82
CA ILE A 517 -25.95 5.78 -2.32
C ILE A 517 -24.46 5.55 -2.53
N VAL A 518 -23.98 4.30 -2.38
CA VAL A 518 -22.56 3.98 -2.60
C VAL A 518 -22.20 4.11 -4.08
N GLU A 519 -23.08 3.65 -4.98
CA GLU A 519 -22.84 3.78 -6.42
C GLU A 519 -22.79 5.25 -6.85
N GLU A 520 -23.68 6.09 -6.31
CA GLU A 520 -23.68 7.53 -6.55
C GLU A 520 -22.34 8.16 -6.16
N VAL A 521 -21.94 8.00 -4.90
CA VAL A 521 -20.69 8.59 -4.37
C VAL A 521 -19.48 8.01 -5.10
N ALA A 522 -19.37 6.68 -5.25
CA ALA A 522 -18.21 6.06 -5.88
C ALA A 522 -17.99 6.54 -7.32
N SER A 523 -19.08 6.86 -8.04
CA SER A 523 -18.99 7.40 -9.39
C SER A 523 -18.41 8.81 -9.43
N GLU A 524 -18.74 9.66 -8.46
CA GLU A 524 -18.16 11.01 -8.33
C GLU A 524 -16.65 10.95 -8.13
N PHE A 525 -16.18 9.95 -7.39
CA PHE A 525 -14.75 9.69 -7.16
C PHE A 525 -14.10 8.83 -8.26
N ARG A 526 -14.86 8.35 -9.26
CA ARG A 526 -14.40 7.45 -10.32
C ARG A 526 -13.78 6.14 -9.79
N ILE A 527 -14.30 5.60 -8.69
CA ILE A 527 -13.75 4.40 -8.06
C ILE A 527 -14.50 3.16 -8.59
N PRO A 528 -13.77 2.15 -9.13
CA PRO A 528 -14.35 0.88 -9.52
C PRO A 528 -15.14 0.25 -8.38
N THR A 529 -16.41 -0.10 -8.65
CA THR A 529 -17.33 -0.57 -7.62
C THR A 529 -18.03 -1.84 -8.05
N LEU A 530 -17.95 -2.87 -7.20
CA LEU A 530 -18.76 -4.07 -7.28
C LEU A 530 -20.09 -3.80 -6.53
N VAL A 531 -21.21 -3.93 -7.23
CA VAL A 531 -22.55 -3.72 -6.67
C VAL A 531 -23.30 -5.04 -6.71
N GLY A 532 -23.38 -5.70 -5.55
CA GLY A 532 -23.97 -7.02 -5.41
C GLY A 532 -25.45 -6.98 -5.06
N PHE A 533 -26.24 -7.82 -5.74
CA PHE A 533 -27.61 -8.10 -5.37
C PHE A 533 -27.72 -9.54 -4.84
N HIS A 534 -27.62 -9.66 -3.51
CA HIS A 534 -27.85 -10.91 -2.76
C HIS A 534 -29.28 -11.05 -2.25
N PHE A 535 -30.03 -9.94 -2.28
CA PHE A 535 -31.44 -9.81 -1.91
C PHE A 535 -32.21 -9.10 -3.02
N TRP A 536 -33.54 -9.09 -2.93
CA TRP A 536 -34.41 -8.48 -3.93
C TRP A 536 -34.46 -6.94 -3.86
N SER A 537 -34.27 -6.38 -2.66
CA SER A 537 -34.33 -4.94 -2.40
C SER A 537 -33.34 -4.15 -3.27
N GLY A 538 -33.81 -3.09 -3.92
CA GLY A 538 -33.01 -2.26 -4.81
C GLY A 538 -32.81 -2.84 -6.22
N LEU A 539 -33.22 -4.09 -6.48
CA LEU A 539 -33.27 -4.68 -7.82
C LEU A 539 -34.69 -4.62 -8.39
N VAL A 540 -35.63 -5.21 -7.65
CA VAL A 540 -37.06 -5.25 -7.98
C VAL A 540 -37.90 -4.94 -6.75
N SER A 541 -38.99 -4.22 -6.97
CA SER A 541 -40.03 -4.04 -5.96
C SER A 541 -40.93 -5.27 -6.00
N LEU A 542 -40.97 -5.96 -4.86
CA LEU A 542 -41.80 -7.14 -4.71
C LEU A 542 -43.24 -6.71 -4.40
N GLY A 543 -44.20 -7.30 -5.10
CA GLY A 543 -45.63 -7.08 -4.89
C GLY A 543 -46.13 -7.64 -3.56
N PRO A 544 -47.46 -7.77 -3.38
CA PRO A 544 -48.06 -8.20 -2.11
C PRO A 544 -47.68 -9.62 -1.67
N THR A 545 -47.18 -10.46 -2.59
CA THR A 545 -46.71 -11.82 -2.30
C THR A 545 -45.29 -11.85 -1.73
N GLY A 546 -44.58 -10.72 -1.69
CA GLY A 546 -43.19 -10.65 -1.25
C GLY A 546 -42.29 -11.53 -2.11
N ASN A 547 -41.35 -12.23 -1.47
CA ASN A 547 -40.39 -13.09 -2.14
C ASN A 547 -40.90 -14.53 -2.35
N LYS A 548 -42.21 -14.73 -2.54
CA LYS A 548 -42.82 -16.03 -2.80
C LYS A 548 -43.40 -16.11 -4.20
N ASN A 549 -43.09 -17.18 -4.93
CA ASN A 549 -43.63 -17.44 -6.27
C ASN A 549 -43.53 -16.21 -7.20
N ILE A 550 -42.39 -15.53 -7.18
CA ILE A 550 -42.17 -14.21 -7.77
C ILE A 550 -42.48 -14.21 -9.26
N LEU A 551 -41.95 -15.19 -10.00
CA LEU A 551 -42.20 -15.31 -11.45
C LEU A 551 -43.67 -15.60 -11.78
N LYS A 552 -44.37 -16.38 -10.94
CA LYS A 552 -45.81 -16.64 -11.14
C LYS A 552 -46.65 -15.38 -10.92
N ASN A 553 -46.16 -14.45 -10.11
CA ASN A 553 -46.80 -13.17 -9.79
C ASN A 553 -46.10 -11.99 -10.49
N SER A 554 -45.46 -12.23 -11.64
CA SER A 554 -44.65 -11.23 -12.37
C SER A 554 -45.43 -9.98 -12.80
N ALA A 555 -46.75 -10.07 -12.94
CA ALA A 555 -47.60 -8.91 -13.22
C ALA A 555 -47.65 -7.89 -12.06
N SER A 556 -47.24 -8.30 -10.84
CA SER A 556 -47.30 -7.49 -9.62
C SER A 556 -45.94 -6.98 -9.14
N ILE A 557 -44.85 -7.31 -9.84
CA ILE A 557 -43.50 -6.83 -9.55
C ILE A 557 -43.11 -5.71 -10.51
N SER A 558 -42.17 -4.86 -10.10
CA SER A 558 -41.62 -3.81 -10.96
C SER A 558 -40.12 -3.64 -10.73
N VAL A 559 -39.44 -3.06 -11.71
CA VAL A 559 -38.02 -2.71 -11.57
C VAL A 559 -37.86 -1.58 -10.54
N ASP A 560 -36.94 -1.75 -9.59
CA ASP A 560 -36.64 -0.78 -8.53
C ASP A 560 -35.23 -0.15 -8.66
N ILE A 561 -34.36 -0.73 -9.49
CA ILE A 561 -33.03 -0.18 -9.74
C ILE A 561 -33.11 1.12 -10.56
N LYS A 562 -32.39 2.15 -10.11
CA LYS A 562 -32.21 3.39 -10.87
C LYS A 562 -31.32 3.13 -12.09
N ARG A 563 -31.82 3.47 -13.28
CA ARG A 563 -31.10 3.33 -14.55
C ARG A 563 -29.93 4.29 -14.59
N ASN A 564 -28.71 3.77 -14.78
CA ASN A 564 -27.54 4.50 -15.27
C ASN A 564 -26.42 3.51 -15.58
N ASN A 565 -26.00 3.44 -16.85
CA ASN A 565 -24.81 2.68 -17.20
C ASN A 565 -23.59 3.55 -16.92
N LYS A 566 -22.75 3.12 -15.97
CA LYS A 566 -21.56 3.87 -15.56
C LYS A 566 -20.33 2.97 -15.74
N PRO A 567 -19.26 3.44 -16.42
CA PRO A 567 -18.14 2.59 -16.80
C PRO A 567 -17.39 1.96 -15.63
N PHE A 568 -17.48 2.53 -14.42
CA PHE A 568 -16.78 2.07 -13.22
C PHE A 568 -17.62 1.14 -12.33
N ILE A 569 -18.87 0.88 -12.70
CA ILE A 569 -19.80 0.13 -11.85
C ILE A 569 -20.05 -1.26 -12.47
N VAL A 570 -19.61 -2.29 -11.77
CA VAL A 570 -19.89 -3.68 -12.10
C VAL A 570 -21.04 -4.16 -11.22
N ARG A 571 -22.22 -4.29 -11.81
CA ARG A 571 -23.39 -4.82 -11.11
C ARG A 571 -23.50 -6.32 -11.34
N TYR A 572 -23.69 -7.07 -10.26
CA TYR A 572 -23.83 -8.52 -10.36
C TYR A 572 -25.02 -9.06 -9.56
N LEU A 573 -25.59 -10.15 -10.08
CA LEU A 573 -26.66 -10.90 -9.43
C LEU A 573 -26.10 -12.21 -8.87
N ALA A 574 -26.64 -12.64 -7.72
CA ALA A 574 -26.27 -13.90 -7.11
C ALA A 574 -26.66 -15.13 -7.96
N SER A 575 -27.63 -14.98 -8.88
CA SER A 575 -28.05 -16.08 -9.75
C SER A 575 -28.78 -15.65 -11.03
N LYS A 576 -28.88 -16.60 -11.97
CA LYS A 576 -29.65 -16.44 -13.20
C LYS A 576 -31.15 -16.29 -12.94
N PHE A 577 -31.68 -16.95 -11.90
CA PHE A 577 -33.09 -16.79 -11.49
C PHE A 577 -33.41 -15.32 -11.17
N MET A 578 -32.51 -14.60 -10.49
CA MET A 578 -32.70 -13.17 -10.24
C MET A 578 -32.73 -12.35 -11.54
N GLN A 579 -31.91 -12.70 -12.54
CA GLN A 579 -31.94 -12.06 -13.85
C GLN A 579 -33.27 -12.28 -14.56
N ASP A 580 -33.83 -13.49 -14.44
CA ASP A 580 -35.10 -13.85 -15.07
C ASP A 580 -36.27 -13.13 -14.39
N VAL A 581 -36.25 -13.00 -13.06
CA VAL A 581 -37.19 -12.16 -12.30
C VAL A 581 -37.08 -10.69 -12.71
N TYR A 582 -35.86 -10.16 -12.78
CA TYR A 582 -35.63 -8.78 -13.23
C TYR A 582 -36.16 -8.55 -14.65
N ALA A 583 -35.94 -9.49 -15.56
CA ALA A 583 -36.47 -9.43 -16.92
C ALA A 583 -38.01 -9.47 -16.93
N ALA A 584 -38.62 -10.33 -16.12
CA ALA A 584 -40.08 -10.42 -15.98
C ALA A 584 -40.69 -9.14 -15.40
N ALA A 585 -39.97 -8.42 -14.54
CA ALA A 585 -40.36 -7.11 -14.02
C ALA A 585 -40.26 -5.98 -15.07
N GLY A 586 -39.79 -6.27 -16.29
CA GLY A 586 -39.59 -5.31 -17.38
C GLY A 586 -38.14 -4.82 -17.53
N GLY A 587 -37.20 -5.39 -16.78
CA GLY A 587 -35.77 -5.12 -16.90
C GLY A 587 -35.17 -5.62 -18.21
N ARG A 588 -34.19 -4.91 -18.77
CA ARG A 588 -33.56 -5.25 -20.06
C ARG A 588 -32.04 -5.35 -20.00
N GLU A 589 -31.43 -4.83 -18.95
CA GLU A 589 -29.97 -4.81 -18.81
C GLU A 589 -29.45 -6.20 -18.41
N PRO A 590 -28.36 -6.66 -19.03
CA PRO A 590 -27.65 -7.84 -18.58
C PRO A 590 -26.80 -7.48 -17.36
N PHE A 591 -26.85 -8.31 -16.32
CA PHE A 591 -25.94 -8.25 -15.18
C PHE A 591 -24.86 -9.32 -15.30
N GLU A 592 -23.70 -9.09 -14.68
CA GLU A 592 -22.77 -10.19 -14.41
C GLU A 592 -23.44 -11.16 -13.43
N ILE A 593 -23.25 -12.47 -13.62
CA ILE A 593 -23.73 -13.47 -12.65
C ILE A 593 -22.50 -13.91 -11.85
N ILE A 594 -22.47 -13.55 -10.58
CA ILE A 594 -21.42 -13.96 -9.64
C ILE A 594 -22.13 -14.72 -8.52
N HIS A 595 -22.04 -16.04 -8.61
CA HIS A 595 -22.64 -16.92 -7.61
C HIS A 595 -21.89 -16.78 -6.27
N PRO A 596 -22.60 -16.64 -5.13
CA PRO A 596 -21.99 -16.61 -3.80
C PRO A 596 -21.59 -18.03 -3.35
N VAL A 597 -20.77 -18.69 -4.18
CA VAL A 597 -20.15 -19.99 -3.93
C VAL A 597 -19.36 -19.91 -2.64
N SER A 598 -19.70 -20.74 -1.66
CA SER A 598 -18.99 -20.77 -0.37
C SER A 598 -17.53 -21.21 -0.55
N ASP A 599 -16.61 -20.65 0.23
CA ASP A 599 -15.23 -21.14 0.26
C ASP A 599 -15.17 -22.53 0.92
N PRO A 600 -14.46 -23.50 0.33
CA PRO A 600 -14.38 -24.87 0.86
C PRO A 600 -13.72 -24.90 2.23
N ALA A 601 -12.86 -23.94 2.55
CA ALA A 601 -12.28 -23.78 3.88
C ALA A 601 -13.34 -23.47 4.96
N HIS A 602 -14.52 -22.95 4.60
CA HIS A 602 -15.64 -22.68 5.50
C HIS A 602 -16.49 -23.92 5.75
N TYR A 603 -16.86 -24.68 4.72
CA TYR A 603 -17.92 -25.70 4.85
C TYR A 603 -17.44 -27.14 4.70
N LEU A 604 -16.30 -27.39 4.04
CA LEU A 604 -15.87 -28.74 3.70
C LEU A 604 -15.36 -29.47 4.96
N VAL A 605 -15.88 -30.68 5.18
CA VAL A 605 -15.47 -31.55 6.28
C VAL A 605 -14.64 -32.71 5.73
N GLU A 606 -13.35 -32.71 6.04
CA GLU A 606 -12.35 -33.63 5.46
C GLU A 606 -12.60 -35.12 5.77
N THR A 607 -13.27 -35.41 6.90
CA THR A 607 -13.60 -36.77 7.32
C THR A 607 -14.86 -37.32 6.63
N LEU A 608 -15.63 -36.48 5.95
CA LEU A 608 -16.83 -36.90 5.26
C LEU A 608 -16.47 -37.53 3.92
N ASN A 609 -16.81 -38.80 3.81
CA ASN A 609 -16.90 -39.50 2.54
C ASN A 609 -18.18 -40.37 2.53
N HIS A 610 -18.55 -40.88 1.36
CA HIS A 610 -19.73 -41.73 1.21
C HIS A 610 -19.67 -43.02 2.04
N GLN A 611 -18.48 -43.46 2.45
CA GLN A 611 -18.27 -44.70 3.21
C GLN A 611 -18.56 -44.54 4.71
N ASN A 612 -18.62 -43.30 5.23
CA ASN A 612 -18.82 -43.02 6.66
C ASN A 612 -20.25 -42.54 7.00
N ILE A 613 -21.26 -42.83 6.16
CA ILE A 613 -22.64 -42.37 6.39
C ILE A 613 -23.24 -42.91 7.70
N GLU A 614 -22.85 -44.13 8.07
CA GLU A 614 -23.20 -44.81 9.33
C GLU A 614 -22.85 -44.02 10.59
N ARG A 615 -21.84 -43.13 10.53
CA ARG A 615 -21.41 -42.27 11.66
C ARG A 615 -22.21 -40.97 11.75
N ARG A 616 -23.03 -40.67 10.74
CA ARG A 616 -23.85 -39.46 10.65
C ARG A 616 -25.24 -39.78 11.14
N LYS A 617 -25.75 -38.92 12.02
CA LYS A 617 -26.95 -39.20 12.79
C LYS A 617 -28.11 -38.33 12.36
N TYR A 618 -27.92 -37.03 12.15
CA TYR A 618 -29.06 -36.11 12.22
C TYR A 618 -29.68 -35.76 10.87
N VAL A 619 -30.98 -35.52 10.89
CA VAL A 619 -31.66 -34.67 9.90
C VAL A 619 -31.43 -33.22 10.32
N LEU A 620 -30.68 -32.47 9.51
CA LEU A 620 -30.25 -31.11 9.81
C LEU A 620 -31.12 -30.08 9.07
N GLN A 621 -31.59 -29.07 9.81
CA GLN A 621 -32.06 -27.81 9.22
C GLN A 621 -31.31 -26.62 9.82
N ILE A 622 -30.77 -25.79 8.94
CA ILE A 622 -30.17 -24.51 9.30
C ILE A 622 -31.14 -23.38 8.94
N ASN A 623 -31.38 -22.51 9.91
CA ASN A 623 -32.40 -21.46 9.88
C ASN A 623 -33.83 -22.01 10.00
N ILE A 624 -34.48 -21.71 11.12
CA ILE A 624 -35.81 -22.21 11.49
C ILE A 624 -36.90 -21.15 11.50
N VAL A 625 -36.66 -19.97 10.94
CA VAL A 625 -37.73 -18.98 10.79
C VAL A 625 -38.86 -19.53 9.91
N LYS A 626 -40.10 -19.05 10.13
CA LYS A 626 -41.29 -19.58 9.43
C LYS A 626 -41.14 -19.59 7.91
N LEU A 627 -40.59 -18.52 7.33
CA LEU A 627 -40.37 -18.39 5.88
C LEU A 627 -39.32 -19.37 5.32
N LYS A 628 -38.44 -19.91 6.17
CA LYS A 628 -37.47 -20.94 5.82
C LYS A 628 -37.98 -22.36 6.11
N GLY A 629 -39.27 -22.49 6.39
CA GLY A 629 -39.95 -23.77 6.60
C GLY A 629 -39.89 -24.30 8.02
N GLY A 630 -39.67 -23.45 9.03
CA GLY A 630 -39.66 -23.87 10.43
C GLY A 630 -40.95 -24.56 10.90
N GLU A 631 -42.11 -24.24 10.32
CA GLU A 631 -43.38 -24.92 10.62
C GLU A 631 -43.43 -26.34 10.05
N ILE A 632 -42.86 -26.55 8.85
CA ILE A 632 -42.71 -27.87 8.24
C ILE A 632 -41.79 -28.73 9.11
N LEU A 633 -40.67 -28.15 9.58
CA LEU A 633 -39.76 -28.80 10.52
C LEU A 633 -40.46 -29.20 11.81
N LEU A 634 -41.20 -28.28 12.44
CA LEU A 634 -41.94 -28.56 13.67
C LEU A 634 -42.91 -29.74 13.50
N HIS A 635 -43.62 -29.78 12.37
CA HIS A 635 -44.48 -30.91 12.04
C HIS A 635 -43.69 -32.21 11.89
N CYS A 636 -42.58 -32.21 11.15
CA CYS A 636 -41.73 -33.39 11.00
C CYS A 636 -41.22 -33.92 12.35
N ILE A 637 -40.77 -33.04 13.24
CA ILE A 637 -40.32 -33.44 14.58
C ILE A 637 -41.46 -34.09 15.37
N LYS A 638 -42.69 -33.55 15.29
CA LYS A 638 -43.84 -34.13 15.99
C LYS A 638 -44.24 -35.51 15.47
N GLU A 639 -44.23 -35.71 14.16
CA GLU A 639 -44.68 -36.95 13.53
C GLU A 639 -43.63 -38.07 13.60
N ILE A 640 -42.36 -37.75 13.29
CA ILE A 640 -41.31 -38.76 13.12
C ILE A 640 -40.14 -38.58 14.09
N GLY A 641 -40.12 -37.52 14.90
CA GLY A 641 -39.01 -37.20 15.80
C GLY A 641 -38.70 -38.30 16.79
N SER A 642 -39.68 -39.08 17.26
CA SER A 642 -39.46 -40.23 18.16
C SER A 642 -38.60 -41.36 17.57
N ARG A 643 -38.41 -41.38 16.25
CA ARG A 643 -37.67 -42.41 15.50
C ARG A 643 -36.49 -41.84 14.71
N VAL A 644 -36.56 -40.56 14.35
CA VAL A 644 -35.55 -39.85 13.56
C VAL A 644 -34.94 -38.72 14.39
N PRO A 645 -33.61 -38.69 14.60
CA PRO A 645 -32.93 -37.64 15.34
C PRO A 645 -32.77 -36.37 14.50
N PHE A 646 -33.13 -35.22 15.08
CA PHE A 646 -33.04 -33.92 14.41
C PHE A 646 -31.96 -33.03 15.02
N TYR A 647 -31.26 -32.29 14.16
CA TYR A 647 -30.34 -31.22 14.53
C TYR A 647 -30.86 -29.91 13.96
N VAL A 648 -31.25 -29.01 14.85
CA VAL A 648 -31.91 -27.75 14.53
C VAL A 648 -31.04 -26.56 14.89
N VAL A 649 -30.81 -25.67 13.92
CA VAL A 649 -29.95 -24.49 14.10
C VAL A 649 -30.73 -23.19 13.91
N GLU A 650 -30.78 -22.39 14.98
CA GLU A 650 -31.30 -21.01 14.97
C GLU A 650 -30.23 -20.04 14.48
N SER A 651 -30.46 -19.37 13.34
CA SER A 651 -29.48 -18.45 12.73
C SER A 651 -30.00 -17.03 12.48
N GLU A 652 -31.32 -16.82 12.51
CA GLU A 652 -31.96 -15.53 12.26
C GLU A 652 -33.02 -15.25 13.33
N PRO A 653 -33.28 -13.97 13.66
CA PRO A 653 -34.32 -13.62 14.62
C PRO A 653 -35.71 -13.95 14.07
N GLY A 654 -36.61 -14.39 14.96
CA GLY A 654 -37.99 -14.72 14.63
C GLY A 654 -38.89 -14.66 15.86
N PRO A 655 -40.20 -14.95 15.72
CA PRO A 655 -41.12 -14.96 16.84
C PRO A 655 -40.67 -15.95 17.93
N ILE A 656 -40.56 -15.49 19.18
CA ILE A 656 -40.06 -16.30 20.30
C ILE A 656 -40.90 -17.58 20.48
N GLU A 657 -42.23 -17.46 20.41
CA GLU A 657 -43.16 -18.60 20.52
C GLU A 657 -42.86 -19.70 19.49
N HIS A 658 -42.52 -19.32 18.26
CA HIS A 658 -42.19 -20.28 17.19
C HIS A 658 -40.93 -21.07 17.53
N PHE A 659 -39.90 -20.41 18.06
CA PHE A 659 -38.65 -21.05 18.46
C PHE A 659 -38.80 -21.93 19.69
N GLU A 660 -39.58 -21.50 20.70
CA GLU A 660 -39.86 -22.33 21.88
C GLU A 660 -40.67 -23.58 21.49
N ASN A 661 -41.66 -23.48 20.60
CA ASN A 661 -42.40 -24.65 20.13
C ASN A 661 -41.49 -25.71 19.46
N ILE A 662 -40.50 -25.27 18.67
CA ILE A 662 -39.51 -26.16 18.07
C ILE A 662 -38.57 -26.74 19.13
N ARG A 663 -38.14 -25.93 20.10
CA ARG A 663 -37.29 -26.38 21.20
C ARG A 663 -38.01 -27.41 22.08
N GLU A 664 -39.28 -27.22 22.38
CA GLU A 664 -40.08 -28.21 23.11
C GLU A 664 -40.25 -29.50 22.30
N ALA A 665 -40.54 -29.39 21.00
CA ALA A 665 -40.68 -30.56 20.14
C ALA A 665 -39.37 -31.35 20.01
N ILE A 666 -38.19 -30.69 19.96
CA ILE A 666 -36.90 -31.38 19.81
C ILE A 666 -36.61 -32.33 20.98
N HIS A 667 -37.13 -32.03 22.18
CA HIS A 667 -36.99 -32.89 23.35
C HIS A 667 -37.70 -34.24 23.18
N THR A 668 -38.63 -34.35 22.23
CA THR A 668 -39.28 -35.62 21.89
C THR A 668 -38.48 -36.47 20.90
N SER A 669 -37.38 -35.93 20.36
CA SER A 669 -36.49 -36.62 19.42
C SER A 669 -35.31 -37.30 20.14
N PRO A 670 -34.98 -38.58 19.88
CA PRO A 670 -33.85 -39.26 20.48
C PRO A 670 -32.55 -38.50 20.22
N ASP A 671 -31.96 -37.96 21.28
CA ASP A 671 -30.75 -37.13 21.24
C ASP A 671 -30.89 -35.88 20.34
N GLY A 672 -32.10 -35.35 20.17
CA GLY A 672 -32.35 -34.16 19.37
C GLY A 672 -31.54 -32.95 19.85
N VAL A 673 -30.96 -32.21 18.91
CA VAL A 673 -30.09 -31.06 19.21
C VAL A 673 -30.74 -29.77 18.74
N TYR A 674 -30.82 -28.79 19.63
CA TYR A 674 -31.18 -27.42 19.31
C TYR A 674 -30.03 -26.50 19.69
N CYS A 675 -29.50 -25.73 18.73
CA CYS A 675 -28.44 -24.78 19.02
C CYS A 675 -28.58 -23.49 18.22
N LYS A 676 -27.80 -22.47 18.62
CA LYS A 676 -27.60 -21.27 17.81
C LYS A 676 -26.54 -21.53 16.74
N TYR A 677 -26.53 -20.70 15.71
CA TYR A 677 -25.53 -20.75 14.65
C TYR A 677 -24.09 -20.63 15.20
N GLY A 678 -23.17 -21.39 14.61
CA GLY A 678 -21.79 -21.55 15.03
C GLY A 678 -20.92 -22.06 13.87
N ASP A 679 -19.87 -22.82 14.17
CA ASP A 679 -19.05 -23.43 13.12
C ASP A 679 -19.87 -24.43 12.30
N ILE A 680 -20.08 -24.08 11.03
CA ILE A 680 -20.90 -24.81 10.08
C ILE A 680 -20.39 -26.24 9.84
N LYS A 681 -19.07 -26.48 9.98
CA LYS A 681 -18.49 -27.81 9.79
C LYS A 681 -18.96 -28.81 10.84
N ASN A 682 -19.17 -28.35 12.08
CA ASN A 682 -19.68 -29.21 13.14
C ASN A 682 -21.08 -29.72 12.77
N PHE A 683 -21.93 -28.84 12.23
CA PHE A 683 -23.27 -29.22 11.79
C PHE A 683 -23.22 -30.22 10.64
N TYR A 684 -22.42 -29.95 9.60
CA TYR A 684 -22.31 -30.86 8.46
C TYR A 684 -21.65 -32.20 8.80
N SER A 685 -20.73 -32.23 9.77
CA SER A 685 -20.02 -33.45 10.15
C SER A 685 -20.94 -34.55 10.72
N GLU A 686 -22.06 -34.15 11.34
CA GLU A 686 -23.02 -35.08 11.95
C GLU A 686 -24.30 -35.25 11.12
N ALA A 687 -24.45 -34.45 10.05
CA ALA A 687 -25.64 -34.45 9.20
C ALA A 687 -25.68 -35.66 8.27
N ARG A 688 -26.71 -36.48 8.46
CA ARG A 688 -27.04 -37.62 7.57
C ARG A 688 -27.84 -37.16 6.35
N LEU A 689 -28.68 -36.16 6.56
CA LEU A 689 -29.60 -35.56 5.58
C LEU A 689 -29.77 -34.08 5.91
N VAL A 690 -29.78 -33.21 4.90
CA VAL A 690 -30.11 -31.78 5.08
C VAL A 690 -31.45 -31.49 4.43
N ILE A 691 -32.31 -30.77 5.15
CA ILE A 691 -33.59 -30.30 4.61
C ILE A 691 -33.59 -28.79 4.45
N VAL A 692 -34.13 -28.33 3.32
CA VAL A 692 -34.29 -26.91 2.97
C VAL A 692 -35.76 -26.66 2.57
N PRO A 693 -36.70 -26.69 3.54
CA PRO A 693 -38.14 -26.53 3.29
C PRO A 693 -38.55 -25.07 3.08
N THR A 694 -37.72 -24.29 2.37
CA THR A 694 -37.90 -22.85 2.22
C THR A 694 -39.19 -22.50 1.47
N LEU A 695 -39.95 -21.56 2.03
CA LEU A 695 -41.22 -21.06 1.47
C LEU A 695 -41.03 -19.79 0.63
N VAL A 696 -39.78 -19.39 0.41
CA VAL A 696 -39.40 -18.19 -0.33
C VAL A 696 -38.53 -18.58 -1.51
N ASP A 697 -38.59 -17.77 -2.56
CA ASP A 697 -37.72 -17.91 -3.71
C ASP A 697 -36.29 -17.51 -3.34
N GLU A 698 -35.47 -18.52 -3.07
CA GLU A 698 -34.06 -18.37 -2.74
C GLU A 698 -33.28 -17.75 -3.92
N THR A 699 -32.46 -16.75 -3.61
CA THR A 699 -31.57 -16.14 -4.61
C THR A 699 -30.45 -17.09 -5.01
N PHE A 700 -29.84 -17.79 -4.05
CA PHE A 700 -28.84 -18.85 -4.30
C PHE A 700 -28.97 -20.05 -3.35
N CYS A 701 -29.18 -19.82 -2.05
CA CYS A 701 -29.16 -20.82 -0.97
C CYS A 701 -27.78 -21.49 -0.75
N ARG A 702 -26.94 -20.87 0.08
CA ARG A 702 -25.61 -21.39 0.43
C ARG A 702 -25.66 -22.71 1.20
N VAL A 703 -26.65 -22.91 2.08
CA VAL A 703 -26.81 -24.15 2.85
C VAL A 703 -26.99 -25.37 1.94
N ALA A 704 -27.85 -25.26 0.91
CA ALA A 704 -28.05 -26.34 -0.04
C ALA A 704 -26.76 -26.67 -0.81
N PHE A 705 -26.04 -25.63 -1.25
CA PHE A 705 -24.75 -25.78 -1.93
C PHE A 705 -23.71 -26.48 -1.04
N GLU A 706 -23.50 -25.99 0.17
CA GLU A 706 -22.49 -26.49 1.11
C GLU A 706 -22.74 -27.94 1.54
N ALA A 707 -24.00 -28.29 1.83
CA ALA A 707 -24.38 -29.65 2.21
C ALA A 707 -24.12 -30.64 1.07
N ALA A 708 -24.61 -30.32 -0.14
CA ALA A 708 -24.40 -31.16 -1.31
C ALA A 708 -22.92 -31.25 -1.72
N MET A 709 -22.14 -30.19 -1.57
CA MET A 709 -20.69 -30.22 -1.83
C MET A 709 -19.92 -31.09 -0.82
N ASN A 710 -20.45 -31.31 0.39
CA ASN A 710 -19.97 -32.33 1.34
C ASN A 710 -20.46 -33.76 1.00
N GLY A 711 -21.22 -33.93 -0.08
CA GLY A 711 -21.87 -35.19 -0.44
C GLY A 711 -23.00 -35.58 0.52
N ILE A 712 -23.56 -34.62 1.26
CA ILE A 712 -24.74 -34.83 2.12
C ILE A 712 -25.98 -34.65 1.24
N PRO A 713 -26.90 -35.62 1.20
CA PRO A 713 -28.13 -35.48 0.41
C PRO A 713 -28.97 -34.30 0.93
N VAL A 714 -29.50 -33.53 -0.01
CA VAL A 714 -30.36 -32.38 0.25
C VAL A 714 -31.77 -32.63 -0.30
N ILE A 715 -32.77 -32.42 0.56
CA ILE A 715 -34.18 -32.32 0.18
C ILE A 715 -34.57 -30.84 0.23
N SER A 716 -35.15 -30.30 -0.84
CA SER A 716 -35.54 -28.90 -0.89
C SER A 716 -36.93 -28.68 -1.48
N THR A 717 -37.45 -27.46 -1.42
CA THR A 717 -38.56 -27.04 -2.30
C THR A 717 -38.03 -26.68 -3.70
N ARG A 718 -38.95 -26.42 -4.65
CA ARG A 718 -38.63 -25.88 -5.99
C ARG A 718 -38.53 -24.34 -6.03
N ASN A 719 -38.48 -23.69 -4.88
CA ASN A 719 -38.56 -22.23 -4.81
C ASN A 719 -37.23 -21.57 -5.20
N GLY A 720 -37.32 -20.49 -5.97
CA GLY A 720 -36.17 -19.69 -6.41
C GLY A 720 -35.16 -20.44 -7.30
N PHE A 721 -33.88 -20.26 -7.00
CA PHE A 721 -32.75 -20.80 -7.78
C PHE A 721 -32.42 -22.27 -7.49
N LEU A 722 -33.09 -22.91 -6.51
CA LEU A 722 -32.81 -24.31 -6.14
C LEU A 722 -32.94 -25.29 -7.33
N PRO A 723 -33.96 -25.19 -8.21
CA PRO A 723 -34.06 -26.04 -9.40
C PRO A 723 -32.92 -25.83 -10.41
N ASP A 724 -32.44 -24.61 -10.59
CA ASP A 724 -31.29 -24.33 -11.45
C ASP A 724 -29.98 -24.90 -10.87
N MET A 725 -29.83 -24.80 -9.55
CA MET A 725 -28.69 -25.32 -8.80
C MET A 725 -28.62 -26.85 -8.91
N MET A 726 -29.66 -27.55 -8.45
CA MET A 726 -29.64 -29.01 -8.31
C MET A 726 -30.17 -29.76 -9.55
N GLY A 727 -30.88 -29.08 -10.46
CA GLY A 727 -31.39 -29.67 -11.70
C GLY A 727 -32.19 -30.96 -11.49
N GLU A 728 -32.00 -31.92 -12.38
CA GLU A 728 -32.66 -33.24 -12.32
C GLU A 728 -32.12 -34.12 -11.18
N ASP A 729 -30.92 -33.83 -10.65
CA ASP A 729 -30.31 -34.53 -9.52
C ASP A 729 -30.87 -34.05 -8.16
N GLY A 730 -31.66 -32.98 -8.15
CA GLY A 730 -32.32 -32.47 -6.96
C GLY A 730 -33.51 -33.32 -6.52
N LEU A 731 -33.72 -33.41 -5.21
CA LEU A 731 -34.89 -34.03 -4.61
C LEU A 731 -35.81 -32.94 -4.07
N TYR A 732 -36.93 -32.75 -4.76
CA TYR A 732 -37.85 -31.64 -4.46
C TYR A 732 -39.18 -32.12 -3.90
N LEU A 733 -39.66 -31.43 -2.88
CA LEU A 733 -41.00 -31.60 -2.30
C LEU A 733 -41.80 -30.30 -2.38
N ASP A 734 -43.12 -30.44 -2.39
CA ASP A 734 -44.03 -29.30 -2.23
C ASP A 734 -44.05 -28.81 -0.78
N GLU A 735 -44.75 -27.70 -0.51
CA GLU A 735 -44.80 -27.06 0.82
C GLU A 735 -45.70 -27.81 1.84
N GLU A 736 -46.18 -29.02 1.49
CA GLU A 736 -47.09 -29.85 2.30
C GLU A 736 -46.34 -30.62 3.40
N PRO A 737 -46.56 -30.33 4.70
CA PRO A 737 -45.76 -30.90 5.80
C PRO A 737 -45.71 -32.43 5.86
N ASN A 738 -46.83 -33.12 5.60
CA ASN A 738 -46.89 -34.59 5.64
C ASN A 738 -45.89 -35.21 4.66
N SER A 739 -45.81 -34.68 3.44
CA SER A 739 -44.90 -35.13 2.38
C SER A 739 -43.43 -35.08 2.82
N TRP A 740 -43.06 -34.10 3.65
CA TRP A 740 -41.72 -34.00 4.22
C TRP A 740 -41.46 -35.08 5.26
N SER A 741 -42.37 -35.28 6.21
CA SER A 741 -42.22 -36.30 7.25
C SER A 741 -42.12 -37.71 6.64
N GLU A 742 -42.98 -38.05 5.68
CA GLU A 742 -42.97 -39.33 4.97
C GLU A 742 -41.68 -39.55 4.19
N LYS A 743 -41.22 -38.54 3.45
CA LYS A 743 -39.99 -38.65 2.63
C LYS A 743 -38.73 -38.71 3.47
N ILE A 744 -38.66 -37.93 4.56
CA ILE A 744 -37.53 -37.99 5.50
C ILE A 744 -37.48 -39.38 6.12
N GLU A 745 -38.62 -39.91 6.59
CA GLU A 745 -38.68 -41.25 7.16
C GLU A 745 -38.28 -42.34 6.15
N GLU A 746 -38.76 -42.25 4.89
CA GLU A 746 -38.38 -43.18 3.83
C GLU A 746 -36.86 -43.21 3.59
N LEU A 747 -36.21 -42.04 3.54
CA LEU A 747 -34.81 -41.93 3.15
C LEU A 747 -33.84 -42.13 4.31
N TYR A 748 -34.21 -41.73 5.53
CA TYR A 748 -33.29 -41.73 6.66
C TYR A 748 -32.67 -43.12 6.93
N PHE A 749 -33.46 -44.18 6.75
CA PHE A 749 -33.05 -45.57 6.95
C PHE A 749 -32.48 -46.25 5.70
N ASP A 750 -32.45 -45.57 4.55
CA ASP A 750 -31.96 -46.11 3.27
C ASP A 750 -30.60 -45.49 2.88
N GLU A 751 -29.52 -46.08 3.41
CA GLU A 751 -28.15 -45.58 3.23
C GLU A 751 -27.72 -45.54 1.76
N GLU A 752 -28.08 -46.56 0.98
CA GLU A 752 -27.70 -46.62 -0.44
C GLU A 752 -28.35 -45.49 -1.23
N LYS A 753 -29.64 -45.19 -0.98
CA LYS A 753 -30.31 -44.04 -1.60
C LYS A 753 -29.68 -42.72 -1.16
N LEU A 754 -29.41 -42.54 0.13
CA LEU A 754 -28.79 -41.30 0.64
C LEU A 754 -27.42 -41.05 -0.01
N ILE A 755 -26.55 -42.06 -0.05
CA ILE A 755 -25.24 -41.99 -0.71
C ILE A 755 -25.40 -41.65 -2.18
N SER A 756 -26.31 -42.35 -2.86
CA SER A 756 -26.57 -42.18 -4.30
C SER A 756 -27.05 -40.77 -4.63
N ILE A 757 -27.95 -40.20 -3.83
CA ILE A 757 -28.43 -38.81 -3.97
C ILE A 757 -27.29 -37.83 -3.71
N GLY A 758 -26.60 -37.95 -2.57
CA GLY A 758 -25.51 -37.05 -2.19
C GLY A 758 -24.39 -37.00 -3.23
N ARG A 759 -24.00 -38.16 -3.79
CA ARG A 759 -22.96 -38.24 -4.84
C ARG A 759 -23.37 -37.51 -6.12
N ARG A 760 -24.58 -37.73 -6.62
CA ARG A 760 -25.08 -37.06 -7.83
C ARG A 760 -25.16 -35.55 -7.65
N GLN A 761 -25.67 -35.10 -6.50
CA GLN A 761 -25.75 -33.67 -6.18
C GLN A 761 -24.35 -33.04 -6.10
N GLN A 762 -23.39 -33.69 -5.43
CA GLN A 762 -22.01 -33.21 -5.35
C GLN A 762 -21.34 -33.11 -6.73
N GLU A 763 -21.39 -34.17 -7.54
CA GLU A 763 -20.81 -34.23 -8.89
C GLU A 763 -21.38 -33.14 -9.81
N ARG A 764 -22.69 -32.87 -9.69
CA ARG A 764 -23.34 -31.79 -10.43
C ARG A 764 -22.82 -30.42 -10.02
N LEU A 765 -22.82 -30.13 -8.71
CA LEU A 765 -22.44 -28.82 -8.20
C LEU A 765 -20.97 -28.51 -8.48
N SER A 766 -20.08 -29.48 -8.27
CA SER A 766 -18.65 -29.31 -8.56
C SER A 766 -18.40 -29.00 -10.04
N LYS A 767 -19.14 -29.66 -10.95
CA LYS A 767 -19.05 -29.41 -12.40
C LYS A 767 -19.63 -28.05 -12.79
N ARG A 768 -20.72 -27.62 -12.15
CA ARG A 768 -21.44 -26.39 -12.51
C ARG A 768 -20.81 -25.13 -11.94
N PHE A 769 -20.40 -25.17 -10.68
CA PHE A 769 -19.95 -23.99 -9.92
C PHE A 769 -18.47 -24.03 -9.55
N GLY A 770 -17.81 -25.18 -9.69
CA GLY A 770 -16.46 -25.38 -9.17
C GLY A 770 -16.44 -25.50 -7.64
N TYR A 771 -15.24 -25.39 -7.06
CA TYR A 771 -15.02 -25.59 -5.62
C TYR A 771 -14.87 -24.29 -4.83
N TYR A 772 -14.57 -23.16 -5.50
CA TYR A 772 -14.25 -21.88 -4.87
C TYR A 772 -14.77 -20.71 -5.73
N PRO A 773 -14.93 -19.49 -5.17
CA PRO A 773 -15.62 -18.37 -5.84
C PRO A 773 -14.73 -17.67 -6.89
N ARG A 774 -14.33 -18.39 -7.94
CA ARG A 774 -13.42 -17.91 -9.00
C ARG A 774 -13.88 -16.63 -9.68
N GLN A 775 -15.15 -16.56 -10.07
CA GLN A 775 -15.75 -15.42 -10.78
C GLN A 775 -15.61 -14.11 -9.98
N PHE A 776 -15.81 -14.17 -8.67
CA PHE A 776 -15.63 -13.01 -7.80
C PHE A 776 -14.18 -12.52 -7.80
N ILE A 777 -13.20 -13.45 -7.67
CA ILE A 777 -11.77 -13.10 -7.64
C ILE A 777 -11.37 -12.45 -8.97
N GLU A 778 -11.84 -12.97 -10.10
CA GLU A 778 -11.59 -12.42 -11.43
C GLU A 778 -12.21 -11.02 -11.59
N SER A 779 -13.48 -10.83 -11.22
CA SER A 779 -14.13 -9.51 -11.27
C SER A 779 -13.47 -8.50 -10.33
N PHE A 780 -13.00 -8.92 -9.15
CA PHE A 780 -12.24 -8.05 -8.25
C PHE A 780 -10.94 -7.55 -8.89
N PHE A 781 -10.11 -8.43 -9.45
CA PHE A 781 -8.85 -8.02 -10.08
C PHE A 781 -9.06 -7.19 -11.35
N LYS A 782 -10.17 -7.42 -12.08
CA LYS A 782 -10.61 -6.53 -13.17
C LYS A 782 -10.91 -5.12 -12.65
N CYS A 783 -11.60 -4.99 -11.51
CA CYS A 783 -11.83 -3.69 -10.87
C CYS A 783 -10.52 -3.04 -10.39
N VAL A 784 -9.57 -3.80 -9.82
CA VAL A 784 -8.26 -3.26 -9.41
C VAL A 784 -7.53 -2.63 -10.59
N ALA A 785 -7.53 -3.29 -11.76
CA ALA A 785 -6.91 -2.78 -12.98
C ALA A 785 -7.55 -1.47 -13.50
N MET A 786 -8.81 -1.22 -13.14
CA MET A 786 -9.55 0.00 -13.48
C MET A 786 -9.40 1.12 -12.44
N SER A 787 -8.69 0.89 -11.33
CA SER A 787 -8.51 1.89 -10.27
C SER A 787 -7.80 3.14 -10.81
N PRO A 788 -8.27 4.36 -10.52
CA PRO A 788 -7.55 5.59 -10.87
C PRO A 788 -6.12 5.61 -10.34
N ARG A 789 -5.87 4.97 -9.21
CA ARG A 789 -4.52 4.88 -8.62
C ARG A 789 -3.59 3.94 -9.40
N ARG A 790 -4.15 3.10 -10.28
CA ARG A 790 -3.42 2.16 -11.16
C ARG A 790 -3.25 2.66 -12.58
N ASN A 791 -4.04 3.65 -13.00
CA ASN A 791 -4.00 4.20 -14.35
C ASN A 791 -3.28 5.56 -14.33
N ILE A 792 -2.07 5.59 -14.88
CA ILE A 792 -1.17 6.75 -14.88
C ILE A 792 -1.20 7.40 -16.25
N GLY A 793 -1.46 8.70 -16.31
CA GLY A 793 -1.42 9.49 -17.53
C GLY A 793 -0.11 10.26 -17.66
N PHE A 794 0.42 10.35 -18.87
CA PHE A 794 1.52 11.24 -19.22
C PHE A 794 1.06 12.29 -20.22
N VAL A 795 1.42 13.55 -19.99
CA VAL A 795 1.27 14.63 -20.98
C VAL A 795 2.66 14.95 -21.52
N SER A 796 2.94 14.50 -22.75
CA SER A 796 4.30 14.53 -23.33
C SER A 796 4.25 14.40 -24.85
N THR A 797 5.39 14.29 -25.52
CA THR A 797 5.49 13.71 -26.88
C THR A 797 5.68 12.19 -26.79
N TRP A 798 5.11 11.41 -27.73
CA TRP A 798 5.41 9.98 -27.89
C TRP A 798 6.17 9.73 -29.20
N GLY A 799 7.49 9.93 -29.17
CA GLY A 799 8.37 9.80 -30.34
C GLY A 799 9.83 10.14 -30.04
N ASP A 800 10.70 10.05 -31.06
CA ASP A 800 12.17 10.10 -30.99
C ASP A 800 12.74 11.45 -30.53
N GLN A 801 12.53 11.75 -29.25
CA GLN A 801 13.01 12.94 -28.56
C GLN A 801 13.32 12.59 -27.09
N GLY A 802 14.11 13.42 -26.41
CA GLY A 802 14.49 13.19 -25.01
C GLY A 802 13.28 13.00 -24.09
N LEU A 803 12.26 13.85 -24.24
CA LEU A 803 11.02 13.76 -23.46
C LEU A 803 10.22 12.48 -23.73
N GLY A 804 10.14 12.08 -25.02
CA GLY A 804 9.49 10.84 -25.41
C GLY A 804 10.20 9.61 -24.84
N ASN A 805 11.54 9.56 -24.91
CA ASN A 805 12.33 8.46 -24.35
C ASN A 805 12.21 8.39 -22.82
N GLN A 806 12.20 9.55 -22.15
CA GLN A 806 11.97 9.61 -20.70
C GLN A 806 10.59 9.02 -20.33
N VAL A 807 9.53 9.43 -21.02
CA VAL A 807 8.18 8.91 -20.75
C VAL A 807 8.03 7.44 -21.12
N LYS A 808 8.66 7.00 -22.21
CA LYS A 808 8.72 5.58 -22.58
C LYS A 808 9.34 4.74 -21.45
N LEU A 809 10.47 5.16 -20.90
CA LEU A 809 11.11 4.47 -19.78
C LEU A 809 10.24 4.47 -18.51
N TYR A 810 9.63 5.60 -18.17
CA TYR A 810 8.75 5.68 -16.99
C TYR A 810 7.55 4.74 -17.16
N SER A 811 6.97 4.74 -18.36
CA SER A 811 5.84 3.91 -18.73
C SER A 811 6.18 2.43 -18.62
N GLU A 812 7.30 2.01 -19.22
CA GLU A 812 7.77 0.62 -19.18
C GLU A 812 7.98 0.13 -17.74
N ILE A 813 8.67 0.91 -16.91
CA ILE A 813 8.92 0.57 -15.50
C ILE A 813 7.61 0.41 -14.72
N LEU A 814 6.67 1.34 -14.89
CA LEU A 814 5.39 1.32 -14.20
C LEU A 814 4.53 0.13 -14.65
N MET A 815 4.55 -0.21 -15.95
CA MET A 815 3.85 -1.39 -16.46
C MET A 815 4.41 -2.70 -15.89
N LYS A 816 5.75 -2.84 -15.79
CA LYS A 816 6.40 -4.02 -15.18
C LYS A 816 5.98 -4.27 -13.72
N VAL A 817 5.53 -3.25 -13.01
CA VAL A 817 5.09 -3.36 -11.60
C VAL A 817 3.56 -3.31 -11.44
N GLY A 818 2.81 -3.46 -12.54
CA GLY A 818 1.36 -3.64 -12.53
C GLY A 818 0.52 -2.35 -12.59
N PHE A 819 1.09 -1.23 -13.03
CA PHE A 819 0.31 -0.05 -13.43
C PHE A 819 -0.10 -0.14 -14.90
N HIS A 820 -1.15 0.59 -15.25
CA HIS A 820 -1.46 0.93 -16.62
C HIS A 820 -1.01 2.35 -16.92
N THR A 821 -0.51 2.57 -18.12
CA THR A 821 0.06 3.84 -18.54
C THR A 821 -0.57 4.31 -19.83
N HIS A 822 -0.94 5.59 -19.84
CA HIS A 822 -1.65 6.23 -20.94
C HIS A 822 -0.91 7.51 -21.31
N ILE A 823 -0.78 7.80 -22.60
CA ILE A 823 -0.03 8.98 -23.06
C ILE A 823 -0.95 9.89 -23.87
N LEU A 824 -1.09 11.14 -23.42
CA LEU A 824 -1.55 12.24 -24.24
C LEU A 824 -0.32 12.83 -24.95
N SER A 825 -0.15 12.45 -26.22
CA SER A 825 0.97 12.86 -27.06
C SER A 825 0.65 14.15 -27.80
N PHE A 826 1.27 15.28 -27.44
CA PHE A 826 1.22 16.49 -28.26
C PHE A 826 2.15 16.41 -29.48
N GLN A 827 1.84 17.20 -30.51
CA GLN A 827 2.66 17.28 -31.71
C GLN A 827 4.00 17.95 -31.41
N ALA A 828 5.10 17.30 -31.81
CA ALA A 828 6.43 17.84 -31.66
C ALA A 828 6.67 19.03 -32.62
N TYR A 829 7.40 20.06 -32.18
CA TYR A 829 7.66 21.24 -33.01
C TYR A 829 8.31 20.93 -34.35
N ALA A 830 9.27 20.01 -34.36
CA ALA A 830 9.98 19.58 -35.57
C ALA A 830 9.08 18.82 -36.57
N SER A 831 7.91 18.35 -36.14
CA SER A 831 6.96 17.61 -36.97
C SER A 831 5.63 18.32 -37.17
N ARG A 832 5.51 19.60 -36.76
CA ARG A 832 4.33 20.45 -37.02
C ARG A 832 3.95 20.37 -38.49
N ASP A 833 2.69 20.08 -38.76
CA ASP A 833 2.09 19.94 -40.10
C ASP A 833 2.71 18.86 -41.02
N LEU A 834 3.71 18.10 -40.56
CA LEU A 834 4.41 17.08 -41.34
C LEU A 834 4.00 15.66 -40.96
N SER A 835 3.85 15.38 -39.66
CA SER A 835 3.41 14.09 -39.14
C SER A 835 2.89 14.23 -37.71
N LEU A 836 1.89 13.42 -37.34
CA LEU A 836 1.45 13.28 -35.95
C LEU A 836 2.39 12.42 -35.11
N LYS A 837 3.10 11.49 -35.75
CA LYS A 837 4.07 10.61 -35.11
C LYS A 837 5.47 11.05 -35.50
N ASN A 838 6.28 11.44 -34.51
CA ASN A 838 7.71 11.67 -34.70
C ASN A 838 8.49 10.39 -34.37
N GLN A 839 8.29 9.33 -35.14
CA GLN A 839 8.84 7.99 -34.88
C GLN A 839 9.50 7.43 -36.16
N HIS A 840 10.82 7.38 -36.19
CA HIS A 840 11.60 6.81 -37.29
C HIS A 840 11.46 5.29 -37.34
N PHE A 841 11.35 4.65 -36.16
CA PHE A 841 11.18 3.20 -36.03
C PHE A 841 9.94 2.91 -35.16
N SER A 842 8.79 2.70 -35.79
CA SER A 842 7.51 2.51 -35.08
C SER A 842 7.51 1.35 -34.07
N ALA A 843 8.29 0.30 -34.33
CA ALA A 843 8.43 -0.84 -33.42
C ALA A 843 9.03 -0.44 -32.05
N ASP A 844 9.84 0.61 -32.00
CA ASP A 844 10.42 1.12 -30.75
C ASP A 844 9.39 1.90 -29.91
N TRP A 845 8.16 2.10 -30.42
CA TRP A 845 7.10 2.90 -29.80
C TRP A 845 5.78 2.13 -29.70
N ASP A 846 5.86 0.79 -29.76
CA ASP A 846 4.70 -0.09 -29.84
C ASP A 846 3.78 0.03 -28.62
N VAL A 847 2.49 0.23 -28.91
CA VAL A 847 1.43 0.37 -27.91
C VAL A 847 0.91 -1.03 -27.59
N GLY A 848 0.96 -1.39 -26.31
CA GLY A 848 0.79 -2.76 -25.81
C GLY A 848 2.09 -3.30 -25.20
N VAL A 849 3.25 -2.81 -25.67
CA VAL A 849 4.56 -3.14 -25.10
C VAL A 849 5.04 -2.04 -24.15
N PHE A 850 5.05 -0.79 -24.62
CA PHE A 850 5.63 0.33 -23.87
C PHE A 850 4.59 1.27 -23.26
N ALA A 851 3.30 1.09 -23.58
CA ALA A 851 2.18 1.86 -23.06
C ALA A 851 0.86 1.09 -23.24
N ASN A 852 -0.15 1.31 -22.41
CA ASN A 852 -1.48 0.73 -22.59
C ASN A 852 -2.31 1.49 -23.65
N SER A 853 -2.20 2.81 -23.73
CA SER A 853 -2.82 3.60 -24.80
C SER A 853 -2.08 4.91 -25.07
N VAL A 854 -2.23 5.41 -26.31
CA VAL A 854 -1.69 6.72 -26.72
C VAL A 854 -2.76 7.47 -27.49
N TYR A 855 -3.06 8.69 -27.05
CA TYR A 855 -3.87 9.67 -27.78
C TYR A 855 -2.93 10.68 -28.43
N TYR A 856 -2.92 10.75 -29.76
CA TYR A 856 -2.12 11.73 -30.50
C TYR A 856 -2.96 12.99 -30.75
N SER A 857 -2.62 14.09 -30.10
CA SER A 857 -3.23 15.39 -30.34
C SER A 857 -2.72 15.99 -31.65
N LEU A 858 -3.60 16.69 -32.35
CA LEU A 858 -3.22 17.55 -33.49
C LEU A 858 -2.54 18.84 -33.01
N ASN A 859 -2.62 19.15 -31.72
CA ASN A 859 -2.06 20.35 -31.14
C ASN A 859 -0.66 20.10 -30.61
N ASP A 860 0.19 21.13 -30.69
CA ASP A 860 1.41 21.19 -29.91
C ASP A 860 1.12 21.50 -28.44
N ARG A 861 2.18 21.50 -27.62
CA ARG A 861 2.11 21.64 -26.16
C ARG A 861 1.25 22.83 -25.71
N GLU A 862 1.48 24.01 -26.27
CA GLU A 862 0.80 25.27 -25.92
C GLU A 862 -0.61 25.38 -26.47
N ASN A 863 -1.02 24.49 -27.37
CA ASN A 863 -2.35 24.52 -27.99
C ASN A 863 -3.26 23.34 -27.60
N ILE A 864 -2.78 22.33 -26.86
CA ILE A 864 -3.66 21.29 -26.28
C ILE A 864 -4.78 21.97 -25.48
N THR A 865 -6.02 21.55 -25.69
CA THR A 865 -7.18 22.12 -24.99
C THR A 865 -7.42 21.46 -23.63
N ILE A 866 -8.08 22.17 -22.71
CA ILE A 866 -8.52 21.61 -21.41
C ILE A 866 -9.42 20.39 -21.65
N ASN A 867 -10.36 20.49 -22.60
CA ASN A 867 -11.27 19.39 -22.93
C ASN A 867 -10.54 18.14 -23.44
N GLU A 868 -9.46 18.27 -24.21
CA GLU A 868 -8.63 17.11 -24.58
C GLU A 868 -8.00 16.43 -23.36
N ILE A 869 -7.48 17.21 -22.41
CA ILE A 869 -6.90 16.68 -21.17
C ILE A 869 -7.98 15.99 -20.33
N GLU A 870 -9.15 16.62 -20.17
CA GLU A 870 -10.25 16.08 -19.39
C GLU A 870 -10.81 14.78 -19.98
N GLN A 871 -11.03 14.74 -21.29
CA GLN A 871 -11.49 13.53 -21.98
C GLN A 871 -10.47 12.40 -21.87
N PHE A 872 -9.19 12.71 -22.04
CA PHE A 872 -8.11 11.74 -21.86
C PHE A 872 -8.12 11.13 -20.45
N ILE A 873 -8.28 11.95 -19.41
CA ILE A 873 -8.33 11.49 -18.02
C ILE A 873 -9.57 10.62 -17.77
N VAL A 874 -10.75 11.04 -18.21
CA VAL A 874 -12.01 10.33 -17.95
C VAL A 874 -12.06 8.99 -18.69
N ILE A 875 -11.72 8.97 -19.99
CA ILE A 875 -11.79 7.75 -20.83
C ILE A 875 -10.86 6.67 -20.33
N ASN A 876 -9.64 7.04 -19.92
CA ASN A 876 -8.63 6.09 -19.44
C ASN A 876 -8.66 5.91 -17.92
N CYS A 877 -9.63 6.49 -17.21
CA CYS A 877 -9.72 6.49 -15.76
C CYS A 877 -8.41 6.93 -15.06
N VAL A 878 -7.69 7.90 -15.61
CA VAL A 878 -6.39 8.31 -15.07
C VAL A 878 -6.57 8.96 -13.69
N GLY A 879 -5.74 8.55 -12.73
CA GLY A 879 -5.60 9.25 -11.45
C GLY A 879 -4.37 10.17 -11.48
N PRO A 880 -3.15 9.63 -11.31
CA PRO A 880 -1.92 10.41 -11.46
C PRO A 880 -1.70 10.88 -12.90
N VAL A 881 -1.53 12.19 -13.11
CA VAL A 881 -1.13 12.78 -14.38
C VAL A 881 0.27 13.36 -14.24
N ILE A 882 1.25 12.75 -14.89
CA ILE A 882 2.64 13.16 -14.87
C ILE A 882 2.92 14.05 -16.08
N TYR A 883 3.40 15.27 -15.85
CA TYR A 883 3.74 16.23 -16.89
C TYR A 883 5.22 16.60 -16.80
N PRO A 884 6.08 15.91 -17.57
CA PRO A 884 7.48 16.27 -17.70
C PRO A 884 7.68 17.55 -18.51
N GLU A 885 8.64 18.37 -18.08
CA GLU A 885 8.98 19.65 -18.74
C GLU A 885 7.77 20.59 -18.89
N ILE A 886 6.88 20.65 -17.91
CA ILE A 886 5.86 21.71 -17.88
C ILE A 886 6.55 23.07 -17.71
N CYS A 887 6.35 23.95 -18.67
CA CYS A 887 6.88 25.32 -18.68
C CYS A 887 5.94 26.22 -19.50
N TRP A 888 6.11 27.52 -19.33
CA TRP A 888 5.25 28.58 -19.87
C TRP A 888 3.89 28.66 -19.18
N ALA A 889 3.53 29.87 -18.76
CA ALA A 889 2.31 30.16 -18.01
C ALA A 889 1.02 29.56 -18.62
N ILE A 890 0.93 29.47 -19.96
CA ILE A 890 -0.23 28.90 -20.67
C ILE A 890 -0.43 27.41 -20.39
N ASN A 891 0.64 26.64 -20.18
CA ASN A 891 0.54 25.21 -19.88
C ASN A 891 0.15 24.99 -18.43
N TRP A 892 0.71 25.81 -17.52
CA TRP A 892 0.32 25.82 -16.11
C TRP A 892 -1.16 26.15 -15.93
N SER A 893 -1.66 27.22 -16.58
CA SER A 893 -3.05 27.66 -16.43
C SER A 893 -4.04 26.56 -16.81
N LYS A 894 -3.82 25.87 -17.95
CA LYS A 894 -4.67 24.76 -18.39
C LYS A 894 -4.78 23.65 -17.36
N ILE A 895 -3.66 23.25 -16.76
CA ILE A 895 -3.64 22.20 -15.75
C ILE A 895 -4.40 22.64 -14.50
N PHE A 896 -4.28 23.91 -14.12
CA PHE A 896 -5.00 24.44 -12.96
C PHE A 896 -6.50 24.59 -13.17
N ASP A 897 -6.94 24.68 -14.43
CA ASP A 897 -8.35 24.78 -14.79
C ASP A 897 -9.02 23.41 -14.98
N VAL A 898 -8.27 22.29 -14.99
CA VAL A 898 -8.84 20.94 -15.01
C VAL A 898 -9.48 20.63 -13.66
N ASN A 899 -10.79 20.34 -13.66
CA ASN A 899 -11.55 20.04 -12.45
C ASN A 899 -12.11 18.61 -12.46
N ILE A 900 -11.22 17.63 -12.30
CA ILE A 900 -11.58 16.21 -12.23
C ILE A 900 -11.21 15.65 -10.86
N VAL A 901 -12.20 15.10 -10.16
CA VAL A 901 -12.00 14.41 -8.87
C VAL A 901 -11.02 13.25 -9.03
N ASN A 902 -10.11 13.08 -8.08
CA ASN A 902 -9.03 12.07 -8.10
C ASN A 902 -8.06 12.19 -9.29
N ALA A 903 -8.00 13.33 -9.98
CA ALA A 903 -6.88 13.64 -10.88
C ALA A 903 -5.75 14.32 -10.09
N PHE A 904 -4.58 13.69 -10.05
CA PHE A 904 -3.42 14.15 -9.26
C PHE A 904 -2.29 14.59 -10.19
N PHE A 905 -2.10 15.89 -10.35
CA PHE A 905 -1.12 16.42 -11.28
C PHE A 905 0.28 16.49 -10.66
N CYS A 906 1.24 15.83 -11.30
CA CYS A 906 2.63 15.74 -10.87
C CYS A 906 3.55 16.38 -11.92
N ALA A 907 4.29 17.42 -11.54
CA ALA A 907 5.28 18.03 -12.42
C ALA A 907 6.61 17.27 -12.35
N VAL A 908 7.29 17.09 -13.49
CA VAL A 908 8.67 16.58 -13.53
C VAL A 908 9.54 17.64 -14.22
N PRO A 909 10.09 18.63 -13.48
CA PRO A 909 10.90 19.66 -14.07
C PRO A 909 12.28 19.12 -14.47
N ASN A 910 12.68 19.41 -15.70
CA ASN A 910 14.08 19.34 -16.11
C ASN A 910 14.70 20.73 -15.91
N ILE A 911 15.92 20.77 -15.35
CA ILE A 911 16.44 22.01 -14.74
C ILE A 911 16.59 23.17 -15.73
N GLU A 912 16.86 22.88 -17.00
CA GLU A 912 17.00 23.86 -18.08
C GLU A 912 15.67 24.49 -18.50
N THR A 913 14.53 23.82 -18.26
CA THR A 913 13.21 24.32 -18.63
C THR A 913 12.55 25.16 -17.54
N ILE A 914 13.07 25.14 -16.31
CA ILE A 914 12.51 25.89 -15.19
C ILE A 914 12.73 27.39 -15.44
N ARG A 915 11.63 28.15 -15.38
CA ARG A 915 11.63 29.62 -15.46
C ARG A 915 11.46 30.20 -14.06
N ARG A 916 12.22 31.24 -13.70
CA ARG A 916 12.17 31.85 -12.34
C ARG A 916 10.77 32.35 -12.01
N SER A 917 10.08 32.94 -13.00
CA SER A 917 8.71 33.43 -12.89
C SER A 917 7.66 32.34 -12.61
N GLU A 918 7.97 31.06 -12.78
CA GLU A 918 7.02 29.94 -12.70
C GLU A 918 7.24 29.05 -11.47
N ILE A 919 8.27 29.30 -10.67
CA ILE A 919 8.65 28.43 -9.54
C ILE A 919 7.48 28.22 -8.56
N GLU A 920 6.71 29.27 -8.25
CA GLU A 920 5.59 29.18 -7.32
C GLU A 920 4.46 28.26 -7.82
N TYR A 921 4.33 28.06 -9.13
CA TYR A 921 3.31 27.20 -9.72
C TYR A 921 3.50 25.73 -9.33
N HIS A 922 4.73 25.30 -9.03
CA HIS A 922 4.99 23.96 -8.52
C HIS A 922 4.21 23.66 -7.23
N ASN A 923 4.02 24.63 -6.33
CA ASN A 923 3.27 24.45 -5.07
C ASN A 923 1.76 24.22 -5.29
N ARG A 924 1.23 24.50 -6.49
CA ARG A 924 -0.17 24.24 -6.86
C ARG A 924 -0.37 22.81 -7.39
N MET A 925 0.69 22.11 -7.75
CA MET A 925 0.65 20.71 -8.18
C MET A 925 0.40 19.78 -6.98
N THR A 926 -0.05 18.54 -7.23
CA THR A 926 -0.10 17.52 -6.19
C THR A 926 1.31 17.21 -5.67
N SER A 927 2.26 17.02 -6.58
CA SER A 927 3.67 16.88 -6.24
C SER A 927 4.57 17.36 -7.38
N THR A 928 5.84 17.66 -7.04
CA THR A 928 6.90 17.92 -8.01
C THR A 928 7.99 16.88 -7.84
N PHE A 929 8.29 16.12 -8.90
CA PHE A 929 9.29 15.06 -8.90
C PHE A 929 10.62 15.56 -9.46
N TYR A 930 11.64 15.64 -8.62
CA TYR A 930 12.97 16.10 -9.02
C TYR A 930 13.79 14.93 -9.54
N ASN A 931 14.17 15.01 -10.82
CA ASN A 931 15.11 14.06 -11.43
C ASN A 931 16.56 14.35 -11.03
N THR A 932 16.87 15.59 -10.66
CA THR A 932 18.22 16.05 -10.29
C THR A 932 18.21 16.76 -8.94
N ARG A 933 19.36 16.71 -8.24
CA ARG A 933 19.58 17.39 -6.97
C ARG A 933 19.62 18.90 -7.14
N ILE A 934 20.15 19.42 -8.25
CA ILE A 934 20.10 20.85 -8.53
C ILE A 934 18.65 21.36 -8.64
N ALA A 935 17.76 20.64 -9.33
CA ALA A 935 16.35 21.00 -9.40
C ALA A 935 15.70 20.99 -8.02
N GLN A 936 15.96 19.96 -7.23
CA GLN A 936 15.49 19.88 -5.84
C GLN A 936 15.99 21.08 -5.01
N ASN A 937 17.27 21.37 -5.05
CA ASN A 937 17.90 22.40 -4.21
C ASN A 937 17.39 23.79 -4.58
N ILE A 938 17.34 24.12 -5.88
CA ILE A 938 16.84 25.42 -6.37
C ILE A 938 15.37 25.60 -5.99
N LEU A 939 14.51 24.64 -6.33
CA LEU A 939 13.08 24.76 -6.10
C LEU A 939 12.72 24.78 -4.61
N ARG A 940 13.38 23.96 -3.78
CA ARG A 940 13.19 24.00 -2.32
C ARG A 940 13.65 25.32 -1.71
N SER A 941 14.81 25.82 -2.12
CA SER A 941 15.34 27.11 -1.64
C SER A 941 14.43 28.27 -2.04
N ALA A 942 13.74 28.15 -3.17
CA ALA A 942 12.74 29.10 -3.64
C ALA A 942 11.32 28.86 -3.08
N GLY A 943 11.15 27.96 -2.10
CA GLY A 943 9.90 27.79 -1.35
C GLY A 943 8.94 26.71 -1.86
N VAL A 944 9.37 25.82 -2.76
CA VAL A 944 8.56 24.65 -3.17
C VAL A 944 8.54 23.59 -2.06
N LYS A 945 7.34 23.25 -1.56
CA LYS A 945 7.14 22.39 -0.38
C LYS A 945 6.68 20.97 -0.71
N ASN A 946 6.05 20.78 -1.87
CA ASN A 946 5.46 19.50 -2.31
C ASN A 946 6.43 18.65 -3.17
N GLY A 947 7.74 18.88 -3.02
CA GLY A 947 8.77 18.31 -3.87
C GLY A 947 9.42 17.03 -3.34
N ILE A 948 9.51 16.01 -4.20
CA ILE A 948 10.07 14.68 -3.90
C ILE A 948 11.21 14.39 -4.89
N TYR A 949 12.38 13.98 -4.39
CA TYR A 949 13.47 13.56 -5.25
C TYR A 949 13.26 12.11 -5.69
N ILE A 950 13.14 11.89 -7.00
CA ILE A 950 13.03 10.55 -7.59
C ILE A 950 14.32 10.12 -8.30
N GLY A 951 15.20 11.06 -8.64
CA GLY A 951 16.42 10.77 -9.38
C GLY A 951 16.11 10.20 -10.77
N HIS A 952 17.02 9.38 -11.29
CA HIS A 952 16.82 8.61 -12.51
C HIS A 952 17.61 7.31 -12.46
N GLY A 953 17.28 6.38 -13.35
CA GLY A 953 17.98 5.10 -13.49
C GLY A 953 17.44 4.30 -14.66
N VAL A 954 18.30 3.47 -15.27
CA VAL A 954 17.99 2.73 -16.50
C VAL A 954 18.72 1.39 -16.51
N GLY A 955 18.02 0.34 -16.93
CA GLY A 955 18.60 -0.98 -17.13
C GLY A 955 19.05 -1.69 -15.84
N ASN A 956 19.42 -2.96 -16.04
CA ASN A 956 19.99 -3.80 -15.01
C ASN A 956 21.52 -3.74 -15.06
N SER A 957 22.15 -3.92 -13.90
CA SER A 957 23.60 -4.04 -13.82
C SER A 957 24.09 -5.22 -14.67
N LEU A 958 25.22 -5.01 -15.38
CA LEU A 958 25.86 -6.08 -16.15
C LEU A 958 26.11 -7.33 -15.29
N ALA A 959 25.92 -8.52 -15.85
CA ALA A 959 26.39 -9.73 -15.18
C ALA A 959 27.92 -9.69 -15.04
N GLN A 960 28.48 -10.29 -13.98
CA GLN A 960 29.92 -10.28 -13.73
C GLN A 960 30.73 -10.76 -14.94
N ALA A 961 30.27 -11.82 -15.62
CA ALA A 961 30.92 -12.33 -16.83
C ALA A 961 30.94 -11.31 -17.99
N GLN A 962 29.92 -10.46 -18.12
CA GLN A 962 29.88 -9.40 -19.15
C GLN A 962 30.84 -8.26 -18.79
N LEU A 963 30.93 -7.91 -17.51
CA LEU A 963 31.88 -6.92 -17.01
C LEU A 963 33.33 -7.38 -17.23
N ASP A 964 33.64 -8.62 -16.86
CA ASP A 964 34.95 -9.23 -17.03
C ASP A 964 35.34 -9.25 -18.52
N ALA A 965 34.43 -9.72 -19.39
CA ALA A 965 34.65 -9.71 -20.83
C ALA A 965 34.89 -8.31 -21.39
N LYS A 966 34.21 -7.27 -20.88
CA LYS A 966 34.44 -5.89 -21.30
C LYS A 966 35.86 -5.42 -20.94
N ILE A 967 36.32 -5.71 -19.73
CA ILE A 967 37.66 -5.36 -19.26
C ILE A 967 38.73 -6.15 -20.02
N GLU A 968 38.52 -7.44 -20.24
CA GLU A 968 39.43 -8.29 -21.03
C GLU A 968 39.54 -7.79 -22.47
N ASN A 969 38.43 -7.41 -23.09
CA ASN A 969 38.43 -6.87 -24.45
C ASN A 969 39.21 -5.56 -24.55
N LEU A 970 39.09 -4.66 -23.57
CA LEU A 970 39.90 -3.45 -23.47
C LEU A 970 41.40 -3.79 -23.40
N LYS A 971 41.78 -4.70 -22.50
CA LYS A 971 43.18 -5.12 -22.30
C LYS A 971 43.77 -5.83 -23.53
N ASN A 972 42.99 -6.69 -24.19
CA ASN A 972 43.41 -7.44 -25.37
C ASN A 972 43.54 -6.56 -26.61
N ARG A 973 42.62 -5.59 -26.79
CA ARG A 973 42.67 -4.66 -27.91
C ARG A 973 43.88 -3.72 -27.83
N ARG A 974 44.40 -3.47 -26.61
CA ARG A 974 45.48 -2.51 -26.34
C ARG A 974 45.21 -1.11 -26.91
N LYS A 975 43.92 -0.74 -27.01
CA LYS A 975 43.46 0.53 -27.56
C LYS A 975 42.20 0.98 -26.82
N ILE A 976 42.22 2.21 -26.33
CA ILE A 976 41.08 2.81 -25.62
C ILE A 976 40.12 3.40 -26.66
N ARG A 977 38.87 2.93 -26.61
CA ARG A 977 37.79 3.37 -27.49
C ARG A 977 36.88 4.34 -26.75
N TYR A 978 36.88 5.58 -27.23
CA TYR A 978 35.97 6.63 -26.80
C TYR A 978 34.74 6.66 -27.70
N CYS A 979 33.58 7.04 -27.14
CA CYS A 979 32.40 7.35 -27.93
C CYS A 979 31.80 8.72 -27.58
N HIS A 980 31.27 9.43 -28.57
CA HIS A 980 30.50 10.66 -28.39
C HIS A 980 29.20 10.61 -29.19
N VAL A 981 28.08 10.89 -28.55
CA VAL A 981 26.76 10.92 -29.19
C VAL A 981 26.35 12.37 -29.46
N GLY A 982 26.55 12.83 -30.70
CA GLY A 982 26.36 14.23 -31.10
C GLY A 982 24.90 14.65 -31.33
N GLY A 983 23.98 13.71 -31.49
CA GLY A 983 22.52 13.95 -31.59
C GLY A 983 22.11 15.00 -32.65
N HIS A 984 20.99 15.68 -32.40
CA HIS A 984 20.40 16.69 -33.29
C HIS A 984 21.09 18.06 -33.25
N ASN A 985 21.70 18.43 -32.11
CA ASN A 985 22.34 19.74 -31.90
C ASN A 985 23.85 19.59 -31.59
N PRO A 986 24.65 19.08 -32.55
CA PRO A 986 26.03 18.70 -32.29
C PRO A 986 26.93 19.87 -31.91
N VAL A 987 26.68 21.08 -32.43
CA VAL A 987 27.56 22.24 -32.21
C VAL A 987 27.21 22.99 -30.93
N SER A 988 26.00 23.55 -30.83
CA SER A 988 25.59 24.45 -29.74
C SER A 988 25.31 23.74 -28.42
N ARG A 989 24.72 22.53 -28.48
CA ARG A 989 24.37 21.75 -27.29
C ARG A 989 25.42 20.71 -26.98
N LYS A 990 25.74 19.78 -27.89
CA LYS A 990 26.65 18.65 -27.58
C LYS A 990 28.14 19.00 -27.62
N GLN A 991 28.49 20.20 -28.10
CA GLN A 991 29.88 20.68 -28.21
C GLN A 991 30.81 19.74 -28.99
N THR A 992 30.25 19.00 -29.94
CA THR A 992 30.92 17.97 -30.75
C THR A 992 32.17 18.50 -31.46
N HIS A 993 32.12 19.76 -31.91
CA HIS A 993 33.24 20.43 -32.57
C HIS A 993 34.46 20.61 -31.64
N LEU A 994 34.24 20.86 -30.35
CA LEU A 994 35.31 20.96 -29.34
C LEU A 994 35.88 19.58 -28.98
N VAL A 995 35.03 18.56 -28.88
CA VAL A 995 35.46 17.17 -28.68
C VAL A 995 36.39 16.73 -29.82
N LEU A 996 36.01 17.03 -31.05
CA LEU A 996 36.81 16.69 -32.23
C LEU A 996 38.13 17.46 -32.29
N ALA A 997 38.15 18.75 -31.94
CA ALA A 997 39.38 19.54 -31.87
C ALA A 997 40.37 18.96 -30.84
N ALA A 998 39.87 18.58 -29.65
CA ALA A 998 40.68 17.90 -28.64
C ALA A 998 41.20 16.55 -29.15
N PHE A 999 40.32 15.71 -29.71
CA PHE A 999 40.67 14.35 -30.13
C PHE A 999 41.61 14.31 -31.33
N GLN A 1000 41.50 15.26 -32.26
CA GLN A 1000 42.47 15.42 -33.36
C GLN A 1000 43.88 15.72 -32.84
N SER A 1001 43.98 16.51 -31.78
CA SER A 1001 45.24 16.83 -31.12
C SER A 1001 45.82 15.61 -30.38
N VAL A 1002 44.97 14.82 -29.71
CA VAL A 1002 45.37 13.55 -29.08
C VAL A 1002 45.84 12.54 -30.13
N ALA A 1003 45.11 12.36 -31.23
CA ALA A 1003 45.42 11.37 -32.28
C ALA A 1003 46.72 11.67 -33.04
N ALA A 1004 47.27 12.88 -32.90
CA ALA A 1004 48.60 13.23 -33.38
C ALA A 1004 49.73 12.74 -32.46
N ILE A 1005 49.43 12.48 -31.19
CA ILE A 1005 50.38 12.11 -30.13
C ILE A 1005 50.25 10.61 -29.76
N ARG A 1006 49.02 10.08 -29.73
CA ARG A 1006 48.67 8.72 -29.34
C ARG A 1006 48.06 7.93 -30.50
N ASP A 1007 48.56 6.72 -30.74
CA ASP A 1007 48.01 5.76 -31.71
C ASP A 1007 47.16 4.65 -31.05
N ASP A 1008 47.20 4.57 -29.71
CA ASP A 1008 46.46 3.64 -28.86
C ASP A 1008 45.07 4.15 -28.43
N VAL A 1009 44.52 5.16 -29.11
CA VAL A 1009 43.17 5.68 -28.87
C VAL A 1009 42.34 5.78 -30.15
N GLU A 1010 41.02 5.60 -30.04
CA GLU A 1010 40.05 5.86 -31.11
C GLU A 1010 38.77 6.50 -30.62
N LEU A 1011 38.12 7.29 -31.48
CA LEU A 1011 36.82 7.90 -31.20
C LEU A 1011 35.77 7.36 -32.17
N ILE A 1012 34.64 6.89 -31.65
CA ILE A 1012 33.42 6.67 -32.43
C ILE A 1012 32.46 7.82 -32.16
N LEU A 1013 32.10 8.53 -33.22
CA LEU A 1013 31.25 9.70 -33.15
C LEU A 1013 29.97 9.46 -33.94
N THR A 1014 28.81 9.72 -33.33
CA THR A 1014 27.53 9.77 -34.04
C THR A 1014 27.10 11.22 -34.27
N SER A 1015 26.54 11.50 -35.44
CA SER A 1015 25.97 12.82 -35.75
C SER A 1015 24.78 12.68 -36.67
N MET A 1016 23.70 13.39 -36.36
CA MET A 1016 22.52 13.49 -37.23
C MET A 1016 22.64 14.65 -38.24
N VAL A 1017 23.65 15.50 -38.07
CA VAL A 1017 24.02 16.55 -39.03
C VAL A 1017 25.34 16.17 -39.69
N PRO A 1018 25.52 16.31 -41.02
CA PRO A 1018 26.77 15.97 -41.68
C PRO A 1018 27.96 16.70 -41.04
N ILE A 1019 28.99 15.98 -40.57
CA ILE A 1019 30.14 16.58 -39.87
C ILE A 1019 30.87 17.65 -40.70
N SER A 1020 30.87 17.50 -42.03
CA SER A 1020 31.45 18.49 -42.94
C SER A 1020 30.84 19.89 -42.82
N SER A 1021 29.67 20.04 -42.19
CA SER A 1021 29.05 21.34 -41.97
C SER A 1021 29.63 22.14 -40.79
N TYR A 1022 30.39 21.50 -39.90
CA TYR A 1022 30.97 22.17 -38.73
C TYR A 1022 32.43 21.79 -38.43
N ILE A 1023 33.08 20.98 -39.28
CA ILE A 1023 34.53 20.71 -39.22
C ILE A 1023 35.14 20.59 -40.60
N ASN A 1024 36.36 21.14 -40.73
CA ASN A 1024 37.26 20.96 -41.87
C ASN A 1024 38.54 20.25 -41.42
N GLY A 1025 38.88 19.07 -41.97
CA GLY A 1025 40.18 18.42 -41.69
C GLY A 1025 40.18 16.88 -41.73
N SER A 1026 41.36 16.30 -41.47
CA SER A 1026 41.61 14.85 -41.44
C SER A 1026 40.94 14.19 -40.22
N GLN A 1027 40.40 12.98 -40.41
CA GLN A 1027 39.67 12.20 -39.40
C GLN A 1027 40.45 10.93 -38.99
N LYS A 1028 41.78 11.02 -38.89
CA LYS A 1028 42.61 9.88 -38.47
C LYS A 1028 42.19 9.42 -37.07
N SER A 1029 41.95 8.11 -36.90
CA SER A 1029 41.48 7.48 -35.65
C SER A 1029 40.08 7.89 -35.18
N ILE A 1030 39.28 8.54 -36.03
CA ILE A 1030 37.89 8.92 -35.74
C ILE A 1030 36.96 8.17 -36.70
N THR A 1031 36.04 7.38 -36.17
CA THR A 1031 34.98 6.70 -36.92
C THR A 1031 33.69 7.49 -36.79
N VAL A 1032 33.12 7.93 -37.91
CA VAL A 1032 31.91 8.75 -37.94
C VAL A 1032 30.70 7.94 -38.41
N ILE A 1033 29.63 7.98 -37.63
CA ILE A 1033 28.33 7.40 -37.94
C ILE A 1033 27.36 8.54 -38.23
N ASN A 1034 27.19 8.88 -39.52
CA ASN A 1034 26.28 9.93 -39.99
C ASN A 1034 24.88 9.37 -40.30
N LYS A 1035 24.20 8.80 -39.30
CA LYS A 1035 22.82 8.32 -39.43
C LYS A 1035 22.08 8.42 -38.10
N THR A 1036 20.75 8.48 -38.16
CA THR A 1036 19.90 8.20 -37.00
C THR A 1036 20.08 6.75 -36.58
N LEU A 1037 20.36 6.53 -35.29
CA LEU A 1037 20.49 5.23 -34.67
C LEU A 1037 19.25 4.91 -33.85
N ARG A 1038 18.87 3.63 -33.80
CA ARG A 1038 17.91 3.12 -32.81
C ARG A 1038 18.47 3.26 -31.40
N HIS A 1039 17.59 3.29 -30.41
CA HIS A 1039 18.03 3.35 -29.01
C HIS A 1039 18.93 2.16 -28.64
N GLU A 1040 18.60 0.94 -29.05
CA GLU A 1040 19.45 -0.24 -28.80
C GLU A 1040 20.82 -0.12 -29.48
N GLU A 1041 20.91 0.48 -30.69
CA GLU A 1041 22.21 0.73 -31.34
C GLU A 1041 23.07 1.73 -30.54
N ILE A 1042 22.46 2.67 -29.84
CA ILE A 1042 23.16 3.61 -28.94
C ILE A 1042 23.63 2.89 -27.67
N ILE A 1043 22.78 2.06 -27.06
CA ILE A 1043 23.18 1.22 -25.91
C ILE A 1043 24.33 0.29 -26.30
N ASP A 1044 24.27 -0.32 -27.48
CA ASP A 1044 25.32 -1.14 -28.05
C ASP A 1044 26.62 -0.37 -28.28
N LEU A 1045 26.52 0.90 -28.68
CA LEU A 1045 27.68 1.77 -28.84
C LEU A 1045 28.38 2.01 -27.51
N TYR A 1046 27.65 2.32 -26.44
CA TYR A 1046 28.24 2.42 -25.10
C TYR A 1046 28.85 1.09 -24.66
N ARG A 1047 28.10 -0.02 -24.82
CA ARG A 1047 28.56 -1.38 -24.46
C ARG A 1047 29.90 -1.72 -25.12
N LYS A 1048 30.07 -1.38 -26.41
CA LYS A 1048 31.28 -1.65 -27.20
C LYS A 1048 32.42 -0.65 -26.98
N SER A 1049 32.17 0.45 -26.26
CA SER A 1049 33.15 1.51 -25.96
C SER A 1049 33.66 1.41 -24.53
N ASP A 1050 34.82 2.01 -24.27
CA ASP A 1050 35.46 1.95 -22.95
C ASP A 1050 35.24 3.23 -22.16
N VAL A 1051 35.09 4.37 -22.84
CA VAL A 1051 34.80 5.67 -22.24
C VAL A 1051 33.79 6.42 -23.11
N SER A 1052 32.80 7.07 -22.51
CA SER A 1052 31.92 8.00 -23.23
C SER A 1052 32.28 9.45 -22.90
N ILE A 1053 32.22 10.32 -23.91
CA ILE A 1053 32.46 11.77 -23.75
C ILE A 1053 31.10 12.46 -23.88
N GLN A 1054 30.64 13.08 -22.80
CA GLN A 1054 29.35 13.77 -22.75
C GLN A 1054 29.51 15.15 -22.13
N VAL A 1055 29.80 16.12 -22.99
CA VAL A 1055 30.18 17.49 -22.64
C VAL A 1055 29.16 18.49 -23.15
N SER A 1056 27.89 18.16 -22.97
CA SER A 1056 26.81 19.04 -23.38
C SER A 1056 26.90 20.39 -22.66
N SER A 1057 26.49 21.48 -23.32
CA SER A 1057 26.52 22.81 -22.69
C SER A 1057 25.48 22.95 -21.60
N HIS A 1058 24.36 22.25 -21.73
CA HIS A 1058 23.34 22.14 -20.70
C HIS A 1058 22.58 20.83 -20.89
N GLU A 1059 22.15 20.24 -19.78
CA GLU A 1059 21.29 19.07 -19.74
C GLU A 1059 20.31 19.23 -18.59
N GLY A 1060 19.07 18.79 -18.81
CA GLY A 1060 18.08 18.66 -17.76
C GLY A 1060 18.27 17.43 -16.93
N LEU A 1061 18.14 16.30 -17.61
CA LEU A 1061 18.36 14.97 -17.08
C LEU A 1061 19.64 14.35 -17.62
N GLY A 1062 19.87 14.47 -18.94
CA GLY A 1062 21.01 13.87 -19.62
C GLY A 1062 20.95 12.33 -19.64
N LEU A 1063 19.97 11.76 -20.37
CA LEU A 1063 19.76 10.30 -20.46
C LEU A 1063 21.03 9.53 -20.80
N GLY A 1064 21.87 10.08 -21.68
CA GLY A 1064 23.13 9.46 -22.08
C GLY A 1064 24.08 9.17 -20.92
N PHE A 1065 24.09 9.98 -19.84
CA PHE A 1065 24.91 9.71 -18.66
C PHE A 1065 24.55 8.37 -18.04
N TYR A 1066 23.25 8.18 -17.80
CA TYR A 1066 22.70 6.99 -17.16
C TYR A 1066 22.83 5.75 -18.06
N GLU A 1067 22.57 5.90 -19.37
CA GLU A 1067 22.74 4.83 -20.36
C GLU A 1067 24.21 4.35 -20.43
N SER A 1068 25.17 5.29 -20.41
CA SER A 1068 26.60 4.96 -20.38
C SER A 1068 26.97 4.21 -19.11
N ILE A 1069 26.55 4.72 -17.95
CA ILE A 1069 26.83 4.13 -16.64
C ILE A 1069 26.20 2.73 -16.52
N ALA A 1070 25.00 2.51 -17.06
CA ALA A 1070 24.33 1.20 -17.07
C ALA A 1070 25.11 0.13 -17.84
N THR A 1071 25.85 0.52 -18.89
CA THR A 1071 26.74 -0.39 -19.64
C THR A 1071 28.16 -0.46 -19.08
N ALA A 1072 28.35 -0.01 -17.82
CA ALA A 1072 29.64 0.12 -17.15
C ALA A 1072 30.66 0.94 -17.98
N THR A 1073 30.19 1.92 -18.75
CA THR A 1073 31.03 2.79 -19.58
C THR A 1073 31.22 4.11 -18.83
N PRO A 1074 32.41 4.37 -18.25
CA PRO A 1074 32.67 5.61 -17.54
C PRO A 1074 32.56 6.84 -18.45
N VAL A 1075 32.21 7.98 -17.85
CA VAL A 1075 31.86 9.19 -18.57
C VAL A 1075 32.88 10.31 -18.33
N ILE A 1076 33.39 10.94 -19.38
CA ILE A 1076 34.05 12.25 -19.28
C ILE A 1076 32.97 13.33 -19.47
N SER A 1077 32.80 14.20 -18.47
CA SER A 1077 31.75 15.22 -18.44
C SER A 1077 32.24 16.53 -17.85
N LEU A 1078 31.35 17.51 -17.70
CA LEU A 1078 31.66 18.83 -17.13
C LEU A 1078 31.44 18.85 -15.62
N ASP A 1079 32.29 19.55 -14.86
CA ASP A 1079 32.12 19.80 -13.42
C ASP A 1079 31.07 20.90 -13.15
N VAL A 1080 29.86 20.67 -13.64
CA VAL A 1080 28.72 21.57 -13.44
C VAL A 1080 27.47 20.73 -13.22
N PRO A 1081 26.55 21.09 -12.30
CA PRO A 1081 25.30 20.36 -12.21
C PRO A 1081 24.41 20.59 -13.46
N PRO A 1082 23.62 19.60 -13.90
CA PRO A 1082 23.50 18.27 -13.29
C PRO A 1082 24.54 17.25 -13.79
N HIS A 1083 25.52 17.63 -14.62
CA HIS A 1083 26.51 16.72 -15.20
C HIS A 1083 27.32 15.97 -14.14
N ASN A 1084 27.74 16.68 -13.09
CA ASN A 1084 28.51 16.13 -11.98
C ASN A 1084 27.66 15.40 -10.91
N GLU A 1085 26.36 15.20 -11.15
CA GLU A 1085 25.49 14.39 -10.28
C GLU A 1085 25.54 12.88 -10.62
N PRO A 1086 25.30 12.44 -11.88
CA PRO A 1086 25.53 11.06 -12.29
C PRO A 1086 27.01 10.78 -12.59
N VAL A 1087 27.80 11.78 -13.00
CA VAL A 1087 29.24 11.66 -13.24
C VAL A 1087 29.99 12.16 -12.00
N VAL A 1088 30.36 11.22 -11.15
CA VAL A 1088 31.14 11.47 -9.93
C VAL A 1088 32.61 11.19 -10.26
N ASP A 1089 33.43 12.22 -10.16
CA ASP A 1089 34.87 12.13 -10.41
C ASP A 1089 35.49 11.03 -9.53
N GLY A 1090 36.31 10.19 -10.14
CA GLY A 1090 36.92 9.07 -9.43
C GLY A 1090 35.97 7.90 -9.15
N VAL A 1091 34.72 7.92 -9.64
CA VAL A 1091 33.74 6.84 -9.39
C VAL A 1091 33.05 6.40 -10.67
N THR A 1092 32.25 7.25 -11.30
CA THR A 1092 31.53 6.93 -12.55
C THR A 1092 32.18 7.56 -13.79
N GLY A 1093 33.25 8.33 -13.60
CA GLY A 1093 33.91 9.02 -14.69
C GLY A 1093 34.94 10.05 -14.24
N TRP A 1094 35.08 11.07 -15.08
CA TRP A 1094 35.99 12.20 -14.90
C TRP A 1094 35.30 13.51 -15.22
N LEU A 1095 35.66 14.58 -14.52
CA LEU A 1095 35.07 15.89 -14.69
C LEU A 1095 36.08 16.91 -15.26
N LEU A 1096 35.59 17.74 -16.18
CA LEU A 1096 36.32 18.83 -16.80
C LEU A 1096 35.85 20.18 -16.23
N PRO A 1097 36.76 21.14 -16.01
CA PRO A 1097 36.36 22.49 -15.69
C PRO A 1097 35.57 23.11 -16.85
N ALA A 1098 34.63 23.99 -16.53
CA ALA A 1098 33.82 24.68 -17.53
C ALA A 1098 33.61 26.16 -17.19
N LYS A 1099 33.34 26.96 -18.23
CA LYS A 1099 32.99 28.37 -18.14
C LYS A 1099 31.52 28.56 -18.46
N PHE A 1100 30.83 29.39 -17.67
CA PHE A 1100 29.41 29.65 -17.82
C PHE A 1100 29.10 30.75 -18.84
N HIS A 1101 27.98 30.59 -19.53
CA HIS A 1101 27.38 31.56 -20.42
C HIS A 1101 25.85 31.43 -20.39
N ARG A 1102 25.12 32.44 -20.87
CA ARG A 1102 23.64 32.41 -20.86
C ARG A 1102 23.09 31.24 -21.67
N LEU A 1103 22.01 30.64 -21.15
CA LEU A 1103 21.24 29.65 -21.90
C LEU A 1103 20.68 30.27 -23.18
N PRO A 1104 20.78 29.58 -24.33
CA PRO A 1104 20.26 30.10 -25.60
C PRO A 1104 18.72 30.02 -25.69
N ASP A 1105 18.11 29.03 -25.05
CA ASP A 1105 16.70 28.66 -25.28
C ASP A 1105 15.76 29.05 -24.10
N ASN A 1106 16.30 29.62 -23.02
CA ASN A 1106 15.54 30.06 -21.85
C ASN A 1106 16.12 31.37 -21.28
N ASP A 1107 15.44 32.48 -21.56
CA ASP A 1107 15.83 33.83 -21.15
C ASP A 1107 15.58 34.15 -19.68
N ASP A 1108 14.74 33.35 -19.00
CA ASP A 1108 14.40 33.45 -17.57
C ASP A 1108 14.85 32.17 -16.80
N GLY A 1109 15.92 31.54 -17.27
CA GLY A 1109 16.43 30.29 -16.74
C GLY A 1109 17.00 30.39 -15.31
N VAL A 1110 16.92 29.28 -14.59
CA VAL A 1110 17.52 29.13 -13.24
C VAL A 1110 18.96 28.61 -13.27
N VAL A 1111 19.44 28.14 -14.42
CA VAL A 1111 20.82 27.67 -14.65
C VAL A 1111 21.43 28.35 -15.88
N GLU A 1112 22.74 28.22 -16.02
CA GLU A 1112 23.53 28.74 -17.15
C GLU A 1112 24.05 27.58 -18.01
N ALA A 1113 24.36 27.86 -19.28
CA ALA A 1113 25.07 26.92 -20.14
C ALA A 1113 26.57 26.93 -19.80
N ALA A 1114 27.26 25.82 -20.06
CA ALA A 1114 28.65 25.61 -19.75
C ALA A 1114 29.46 25.24 -20.99
N GLN A 1115 30.71 25.67 -21.05
CA GLN A 1115 31.64 25.32 -22.14
C GLN A 1115 33.00 24.95 -21.56
N PHE A 1116 33.58 23.86 -22.05
CA PHE A 1116 34.93 23.42 -21.65
C PHE A 1116 36.00 23.91 -22.62
N ASP A 1117 37.25 23.91 -22.18
CA ASP A 1117 38.41 24.13 -23.05
C ASP A 1117 38.85 22.80 -23.70
N PRO A 1118 38.94 22.69 -25.04
CA PRO A 1118 39.47 21.51 -25.70
C PRO A 1118 40.83 21.03 -25.17
N ALA A 1119 41.67 21.94 -24.67
CA ALA A 1119 42.96 21.59 -24.08
C ALA A 1119 42.80 20.74 -22.80
N ASP A 1120 41.78 20.98 -21.99
CA ASP A 1120 41.53 20.22 -20.76
C ASP A 1120 41.11 18.78 -21.09
N LEU A 1121 40.23 18.60 -22.07
CA LEU A 1121 39.86 17.27 -22.57
C LEU A 1121 41.05 16.53 -23.19
N MET A 1122 41.89 17.25 -23.96
CA MET A 1122 43.12 16.68 -24.52
C MET A 1122 44.06 16.19 -23.40
N ASN A 1123 44.33 17.03 -22.41
CA ASN A 1123 45.24 16.71 -21.29
C ASN A 1123 44.71 15.53 -20.48
N LEU A 1124 43.40 15.50 -20.20
CA LEU A 1124 42.78 14.36 -19.52
C LEU A 1124 42.98 13.07 -20.33
N ILE A 1125 42.64 13.05 -21.62
CA ILE A 1125 42.82 11.85 -22.45
C ILE A 1125 44.30 11.44 -22.51
N LEU A 1126 45.24 12.38 -22.59
CA LEU A 1126 46.68 12.06 -22.58
C LEU A 1126 47.14 11.42 -21.26
N SER A 1127 46.48 11.73 -20.14
CA SER A 1127 46.81 11.17 -18.83
C SER A 1127 46.28 9.74 -18.60
N LEU A 1128 45.22 9.33 -19.30
CA LEU A 1128 44.54 8.06 -19.06
C LEU A 1128 45.23 6.87 -19.72
N ASN A 1129 45.49 5.82 -18.97
CA ASN A 1129 45.96 4.53 -19.48
C ASN A 1129 44.86 3.45 -19.39
N ILE A 1130 45.15 2.25 -19.90
CA ILE A 1130 44.19 1.12 -19.94
C ILE A 1130 43.77 0.68 -18.53
N ASP A 1131 44.68 0.69 -17.56
CA ASP A 1131 44.40 0.27 -16.19
C ASP A 1131 43.51 1.29 -15.48
N ASP A 1132 43.73 2.59 -15.69
CA ASP A 1132 42.84 3.65 -15.16
C ASP A 1132 41.39 3.47 -15.68
N VAL A 1133 41.24 3.16 -16.97
CA VAL A 1133 39.93 2.93 -17.58
C VAL A 1133 39.29 1.64 -17.06
N ALA A 1134 40.06 0.55 -16.94
CA ALA A 1134 39.58 -0.71 -16.40
C ALA A 1134 39.14 -0.59 -14.93
N GLU A 1135 39.87 0.18 -14.12
CA GLU A 1135 39.45 0.52 -12.75
C GLU A 1135 38.13 1.29 -12.77
N ARG A 1136 38.03 2.33 -13.62
CA ARG A 1136 36.84 3.17 -13.68
C ARG A 1136 35.61 2.43 -14.22
N ILE A 1137 35.76 1.49 -15.14
CA ILE A 1137 34.67 0.56 -15.57
C ILE A 1137 34.13 -0.21 -14.35
N ASN A 1138 34.99 -0.77 -13.50
CA ASN A 1138 34.58 -1.49 -12.30
C ASN A 1138 33.85 -0.59 -11.29
N THR A 1139 34.38 0.61 -11.00
CA THR A 1139 33.73 1.52 -10.06
C THR A 1139 32.40 2.06 -10.61
N THR A 1140 32.31 2.27 -11.92
CA THR A 1140 31.08 2.70 -12.61
C THR A 1140 30.00 1.62 -12.50
N HIS A 1141 30.35 0.36 -12.74
CA HIS A 1141 29.44 -0.78 -12.57
C HIS A 1141 28.87 -0.88 -11.15
N LYS A 1142 29.73 -0.74 -10.12
CA LYS A 1142 29.31 -0.75 -8.72
C LYS A 1142 28.38 0.43 -8.39
N ALA A 1143 28.70 1.62 -8.88
CA ALA A 1143 27.89 2.82 -8.65
C ALA A 1143 26.52 2.72 -9.34
N HIS A 1144 26.46 2.16 -10.55
CA HIS A 1144 25.21 1.86 -11.23
C HIS A 1144 24.30 0.98 -10.36
N ALA A 1145 24.80 -0.18 -9.94
CA ALA A 1145 24.04 -1.15 -9.15
C ALA A 1145 23.45 -0.51 -7.88
N ALA A 1146 24.23 0.33 -7.20
CA ALA A 1146 23.84 0.96 -5.95
C ALA A 1146 22.85 2.14 -6.10
N ARG A 1147 22.84 2.85 -7.23
CA ARG A 1147 22.15 4.17 -7.34
C ARG A 1147 21.26 4.35 -8.56
N TYR A 1148 21.68 3.81 -9.70
CA TYR A 1148 21.15 4.17 -11.02
C TYR A 1148 20.50 2.99 -11.74
N SER A 1149 20.35 1.85 -11.08
CA SER A 1149 19.60 0.72 -11.63
C SER A 1149 18.11 1.06 -11.80
N GLU A 1150 17.48 0.40 -12.77
CA GLU A 1150 16.04 0.49 -13.04
C GLU A 1150 15.21 0.22 -11.77
N THR A 1151 15.54 -0.83 -11.02
CA THR A 1151 14.86 -1.18 -9.76
C THR A 1151 14.97 -0.07 -8.71
N SER A 1152 16.15 0.56 -8.59
CA SER A 1152 16.36 1.66 -7.66
C SER A 1152 15.53 2.88 -8.03
N PHE A 1153 15.41 3.16 -9.33
CA PHE A 1153 14.56 4.23 -9.82
C PHE A 1153 13.07 3.90 -9.65
N ALA A 1154 12.63 2.69 -10.01
CA ALA A 1154 11.26 2.21 -9.87
C ALA A 1154 10.76 2.33 -8.42
N THR A 1155 11.55 1.85 -7.45
CA THR A 1155 11.21 1.94 -6.02
C THR A 1155 11.01 3.39 -5.55
N ARG A 1156 11.85 4.34 -5.99
CA ARG A 1156 11.68 5.77 -5.70
C ARG A 1156 10.47 6.38 -6.38
N LEU A 1157 10.24 6.05 -7.66
CA LEU A 1157 9.12 6.56 -8.45
C LEU A 1157 7.78 6.12 -7.85
N ILE A 1158 7.63 4.84 -7.53
CA ILE A 1158 6.43 4.27 -6.89
C ILE A 1158 6.19 4.89 -5.51
N SER A 1159 7.27 5.08 -4.74
CA SER A 1159 7.20 5.73 -3.42
C SER A 1159 6.84 7.22 -3.50
N ALA A 1160 6.96 7.85 -4.66
CA ALA A 1160 6.59 9.25 -4.89
C ALA A 1160 5.16 9.42 -5.44
N MET A 1161 4.57 8.37 -6.03
CA MET A 1161 3.21 8.44 -6.59
C MET A 1161 2.16 8.82 -5.52
N PRO A 1162 1.14 9.61 -5.86
CA PRO A 1162 0.11 10.04 -4.92
C PRO A 1162 -0.72 8.87 -4.33
#